data_AF-A0AAV0FXX0-F1
#
_entry.id   AF-A0AAV0FXX0-F1
#
_cell.length_a   1.000
_cell.length_b   1.000
_cell.length_c   1.000
_cell.angle_alpha   90.00
_cell.angle_beta   90.00
_cell.angle_gamma   90.00
#
_symmetry.space_group_name_H-M   'P 1'
#
loop_
_entity.id
_entity.type
_entity.pdbx_description
1 polymer ?
#
loop_
_entity_poly.entity_id
_entity_poly.type
_entity_poly.pdbx_seq_one_letter_code
_entity_poly.pdbx_strand_id
1 'polypeptide(L)'
;MASVAEINALSYDVCGNVHTFNRDYTAKVTLTHGPENMTPQVKKTDDSGKFCFEVPPGEYRLSAIAASPENFPDLLFSPPHVDISVRKPLLDIVFNQVQVNIVGSVVCKERCGSSVSLVLVHLDGKRKDDRKITHLTNENNEFVFSKVLPGKYRVEVRNSLGALSGEDRWCWDESFTNINVGTNDVTGLSFVQKGYWVNIISSHEVDAVLAAKDGSLVKLEIKKGSQHLCVESPGVHELNFHKSCISFGSSPLRIDTSDPSPISLKGEKYLLKGQLHVDPSSLSGSQYLPQNIQVDVLDTEGSVVGHIAAIPSHNDIDQSNSVVYEYSTWAMPGDKFIFVPQDSRGDGEKRMLFYPRQQHVSIIQDDCPPVIPPFYGRIGLYIEGSVSPPLSDINIKIIAASESHNAPLKHGDVAAEATTGADGFYIAGPLYDDIDYNVEATKSGYHVKHLGPHSFSCQKLGQIFVRIYSKEDTREPFPSALLSLSGEDGYRNNSVTGVGGTFIFDNLFPGSFYLRPLLKEYAFSPAAQAIELGSGESREIIFHATRVAYSAMGVVTVLSGQPKEGVSIEARADSEGFYEETVTDSTGNYRLRGLLPDTTYEIRVSRKVEYGNHLIERASPESVTIKVGSEDFRGLDFVVFEEPEMTILSCHVEGQRMKELHSHIQVEVKSATDPMKIESVFPLPLSNFFSVKNLPKGKHLLQLRSTMLSGTHRFESEIIEVDLEKSSQIHVGPLRYRIEEDHQKQELTPVHAYPLIVGVAVIILFISMPRLKDLYQAILEIVMSRSGSGSLRKEAKKPSARKKTY
;
A
#
# COMPACT_ATOMS: atom_id res chain seq x y z
N MET A 1 -146.53 7.73 -43.36
CA MET A 1 -145.35 7.38 -42.55
C MET A 1 -144.34 6.74 -43.48
N ALA A 2 -143.20 7.39 -43.74
CA ALA A 2 -142.08 6.75 -44.43
C ALA A 2 -141.15 6.20 -43.35
N SER A 3 -141.04 4.87 -43.24
CA SER A 3 -140.03 4.22 -42.39
C SER A 3 -138.69 4.31 -43.11
N VAL A 4 -137.73 5.00 -42.49
CA VAL A 4 -136.33 4.99 -42.93
C VAL A 4 -135.76 3.58 -42.66
N ALA A 5 -135.08 2.99 -43.65
CA ALA A 5 -134.39 1.72 -43.51
C ALA A 5 -133.27 1.80 -42.45
N GLU A 6 -132.95 0.69 -41.79
CA GLU A 6 -131.87 0.62 -40.80
C GLU A 6 -130.55 1.14 -41.39
N ILE A 7 -130.02 2.21 -40.78
CA ILE A 7 -128.73 2.80 -41.12
C ILE A 7 -127.67 2.01 -40.36
N ASN A 8 -126.93 1.16 -41.08
CA ASN A 8 -125.76 0.49 -40.54
C ASN A 8 -124.50 1.31 -40.87
N ALA A 9 -123.70 1.61 -39.84
CA ALA A 9 -122.43 2.31 -40.02
C ALA A 9 -121.44 1.40 -40.76
N LEU A 10 -120.89 1.90 -41.86
CA LEU A 10 -119.88 1.19 -42.68
C LEU A 10 -118.49 1.22 -42.04
N SER A 11 -118.19 2.29 -41.30
CA SER A 11 -116.92 2.55 -40.63
C SER A 11 -117.15 3.33 -39.34
N TYR A 12 -116.21 3.19 -38.41
CA TYR A 12 -116.14 3.94 -37.17
C TYR A 12 -114.76 4.58 -37.01
N ASP A 13 -114.74 5.78 -36.43
CA ASP A 13 -113.50 6.44 -36.05
C ASP A 13 -112.91 5.82 -34.79
N VAL A 14 -111.63 5.47 -34.89
CA VAL A 14 -110.78 5.01 -33.80
C VAL A 14 -109.66 6.03 -33.62
N CYS A 15 -109.88 6.97 -32.70
CA CYS A 15 -108.97 8.04 -32.38
C CYS A 15 -108.33 7.86 -31.01
N GLY A 16 -107.16 8.48 -30.86
CA GLY A 16 -106.42 8.47 -29.61
C GLY A 16 -105.31 9.51 -29.57
N ASN A 17 -104.53 9.48 -28.49
CA ASN A 17 -103.41 10.38 -28.27
C ASN A 17 -102.16 9.59 -27.84
N VAL A 18 -101.00 10.00 -28.35
CA VAL A 18 -99.69 9.50 -27.92
C VAL A 18 -98.95 10.63 -27.21
N HIS A 19 -98.74 10.48 -25.91
CA HIS A 19 -98.03 11.45 -25.10
C HIS A 19 -96.52 11.17 -25.08
N THR A 20 -95.74 12.07 -25.67
CA THR A 20 -94.26 12.08 -25.62
C THR A 20 -93.74 13.26 -24.78
N PHE A 21 -92.60 13.10 -24.11
CA PHE A 21 -92.05 14.14 -23.23
C PHE A 21 -91.27 15.22 -24.00
N ASN A 22 -90.61 14.85 -25.10
CA ASN A 22 -89.95 15.81 -25.98
C ASN A 22 -90.80 16.02 -27.25
N ARG A 23 -90.98 17.28 -27.65
CA ARG A 23 -91.73 17.68 -28.85
C ARG A 23 -91.07 17.21 -30.15
N ASP A 24 -89.78 16.89 -30.11
CA ASP A 24 -89.05 16.33 -31.26
C ASP A 24 -89.41 14.87 -31.54
N TYR A 25 -90.04 14.17 -30.58
CA TYR A 25 -90.43 12.77 -30.74
C TYR A 25 -91.78 12.66 -31.44
N THR A 26 -91.76 12.08 -32.63
CA THR A 26 -92.96 11.72 -33.39
C THR A 26 -93.20 10.22 -33.30
N ALA A 27 -94.46 9.84 -33.04
CA ALA A 27 -94.88 8.44 -32.98
C ALA A 27 -95.68 8.05 -34.24
N LYS A 28 -95.71 6.76 -34.53
CA LYS A 28 -96.63 6.14 -35.49
C LYS A 28 -97.45 5.12 -34.74
N VAL A 29 -98.76 5.15 -34.94
CA VAL A 29 -99.65 4.10 -34.46
C VAL A 29 -99.90 3.14 -35.61
N THR A 30 -99.82 1.85 -35.33
CA THR A 30 -100.09 0.78 -36.30
C THR A 30 -101.30 -0.02 -35.84
N LEU A 31 -102.13 -0.41 -36.79
CA LEU A 31 -103.33 -1.20 -36.59
C LEU A 31 -103.16 -2.50 -37.39
N THR A 32 -102.90 -3.62 -36.70
CA THR A 32 -102.24 -4.81 -37.31
C THR A 32 -103.00 -6.12 -37.17
N HIS A 33 -104.18 -6.15 -36.57
CA HIS A 33 -105.11 -7.30 -36.59
C HIS A 33 -106.50 -6.77 -36.92
N GLY A 34 -107.24 -7.43 -37.82
CA GLY A 34 -108.61 -7.09 -38.22
C GLY A 34 -109.31 -8.32 -38.83
N PRO A 35 -110.64 -8.27 -39.08
CA PRO A 35 -111.38 -9.37 -39.71
C PRO A 35 -110.81 -9.73 -41.10
N GLU A 36 -111.00 -10.98 -41.55
CA GLU A 36 -110.40 -11.53 -42.78
C GLU A 36 -110.53 -10.57 -43.98
N ASN A 37 -109.39 -10.27 -44.63
CA ASN A 37 -109.19 -9.33 -45.75
C ASN A 37 -108.82 -7.85 -45.43
N MET A 38 -108.54 -7.48 -44.17
CA MET A 38 -108.04 -6.12 -43.87
C MET A 38 -106.51 -6.03 -43.94
N THR A 39 -105.98 -5.03 -44.65
CA THR A 39 -104.54 -4.71 -44.66
C THR A 39 -104.16 -3.83 -43.46
N PRO A 40 -102.96 -4.02 -42.87
CA PRO A 40 -102.50 -3.20 -41.76
C PRO A 40 -102.45 -1.71 -42.12
N GLN A 41 -102.99 -0.84 -41.26
CA GLN A 41 -102.92 0.61 -41.43
C GLN A 41 -101.90 1.23 -40.48
N VAL A 42 -101.19 2.27 -40.93
CA VAL A 42 -100.22 3.02 -40.13
C VAL A 42 -100.48 4.51 -40.27
N LYS A 43 -100.55 5.23 -39.14
CA LYS A 43 -100.75 6.68 -39.12
C LYS A 43 -99.72 7.35 -38.21
N LYS A 44 -99.08 8.40 -38.72
CA LYS A 44 -98.23 9.29 -37.91
C LYS A 44 -99.11 10.16 -37.03
N THR A 45 -98.68 10.42 -35.80
CA THR A 45 -99.33 11.38 -34.92
C THR A 45 -99.13 12.80 -35.43
N ASP A 46 -100.10 13.69 -35.18
CA ASP A 46 -99.94 15.12 -35.42
C ASP A 46 -99.04 15.79 -34.36
N ASP A 47 -98.80 17.11 -34.49
CA ASP A 47 -97.97 17.90 -33.57
C ASP A 47 -98.50 17.92 -32.12
N SER A 48 -99.77 17.51 -31.91
CA SER A 48 -100.40 17.39 -30.59
C SER A 48 -100.42 15.96 -30.05
N GLY A 49 -99.86 14.99 -30.80
CA GLY A 49 -99.81 13.57 -30.47
C GLY A 49 -101.04 12.77 -30.92
N LYS A 50 -102.03 13.39 -31.57
CA LYS A 50 -103.30 12.72 -31.91
C LYS A 50 -103.20 11.87 -33.18
N PHE A 51 -103.98 10.79 -33.21
CA PHE A 51 -104.17 9.92 -34.37
C PHE A 51 -105.63 9.49 -34.49
N CYS A 52 -106.09 9.17 -35.70
CA CYS A 52 -107.43 8.67 -35.99
C CYS A 52 -107.43 7.69 -37.15
N PHE A 53 -107.96 6.48 -36.99
CA PHE A 53 -108.21 5.51 -38.06
C PHE A 53 -109.70 5.43 -38.35
N GLU A 54 -110.05 5.11 -39.59
CA GLU A 54 -111.43 4.82 -39.99
C GLU A 54 -111.48 3.33 -40.37
N VAL A 55 -112.19 2.52 -39.58
CA VAL A 55 -112.21 1.06 -39.71
C VAL A 55 -113.62 0.49 -39.61
N PRO A 56 -113.93 -0.61 -40.31
CA PRO A 56 -115.22 -1.28 -40.15
C PRO A 56 -115.38 -1.90 -38.75
N PRO A 57 -116.59 -2.37 -38.39
CA PRO A 57 -116.80 -3.03 -37.10
C PRO A 57 -116.00 -4.34 -37.00
N GLY A 58 -115.24 -4.53 -35.93
CA GLY A 58 -114.36 -5.69 -35.77
C GLY A 58 -113.44 -5.59 -34.55
N GLU A 59 -112.67 -6.65 -34.31
CA GLU A 59 -111.61 -6.68 -33.29
C GLU A 59 -110.29 -6.20 -33.90
N TYR A 60 -109.64 -5.22 -33.28
CA TYR A 60 -108.39 -4.63 -33.76
C TYR A 60 -107.33 -4.55 -32.68
N ARG A 61 -106.06 -4.64 -33.07
CA ARG A 61 -104.90 -4.40 -32.20
C ARG A 61 -104.16 -3.15 -32.65
N LEU A 62 -104.07 -2.15 -31.77
CA LEU A 62 -103.28 -0.94 -31.99
C LEU A 62 -101.97 -1.01 -31.22
N SER A 63 -100.87 -0.55 -31.82
CA SER A 63 -99.58 -0.39 -31.14
C SER A 63 -98.89 0.90 -31.56
N ALA A 64 -98.30 1.61 -30.60
CA ALA A 64 -97.52 2.82 -30.85
C ALA A 64 -96.03 2.49 -30.96
N ILE A 65 -95.38 2.98 -32.00
CA ILE A 65 -93.95 2.81 -32.26
C ILE A 65 -93.32 4.16 -32.63
N ALA A 66 -92.00 4.30 -32.44
CA ALA A 66 -91.28 5.50 -32.87
C ALA A 66 -91.38 5.71 -34.38
N ALA A 67 -91.57 6.96 -34.84
CA ALA A 67 -91.68 7.24 -36.28
C ALA A 67 -90.35 7.01 -37.03
N SER A 68 -89.22 7.23 -36.35
CA SER A 68 -87.84 7.01 -36.81
C SER A 68 -87.07 6.14 -35.80
N PRO A 69 -87.31 4.82 -35.78
CA PRO A 69 -86.69 3.92 -34.80
C PRO A 69 -85.16 3.85 -34.91
N GLU A 70 -84.58 4.18 -36.07
CA GLU A 70 -83.13 4.27 -36.28
C GLU A 70 -82.46 5.40 -35.48
N ASN A 71 -83.17 6.50 -35.26
CA ASN A 71 -82.65 7.66 -34.51
C ASN A 71 -82.99 7.60 -33.02
N PHE A 72 -84.07 6.90 -32.66
CA PHE A 72 -84.60 6.84 -31.30
C PHE A 72 -85.04 5.41 -30.94
N PRO A 73 -84.10 4.45 -30.85
CA PRO A 73 -84.43 3.04 -30.58
C PRO A 73 -85.01 2.81 -29.18
N ASP A 74 -84.68 3.68 -28.21
CA ASP A 74 -85.13 3.56 -26.82
C ASP A 74 -86.48 4.24 -26.53
N LEU A 75 -87.14 4.78 -27.57
CA LEU A 75 -88.47 5.40 -27.44
C LEU A 75 -89.55 4.31 -27.44
N LEU A 76 -89.96 3.88 -26.25
CA LEU A 76 -90.98 2.87 -26.02
C LEU A 76 -92.28 3.50 -25.47
N PHE A 77 -93.41 2.84 -25.72
CA PHE A 77 -94.75 3.28 -25.28
C PHE A 77 -95.44 2.23 -24.41
N SER A 78 -96.24 2.69 -23.44
CA SER A 78 -97.06 1.88 -22.54
C SER A 78 -98.52 2.33 -22.60
N PRO A 79 -99.50 1.42 -22.79
CA PRO A 79 -99.33 -0.03 -23.02
C PRO A 79 -98.65 -0.35 -24.37
N PRO A 80 -97.98 -1.51 -24.54
CA PRO A 80 -97.28 -1.84 -25.79
C PRO A 80 -98.25 -2.09 -26.96
N HIS A 81 -99.45 -2.58 -26.66
CA HIS A 81 -100.57 -2.65 -27.59
C HIS A 81 -101.88 -2.55 -26.83
N VAL A 82 -102.94 -2.17 -27.52
CA VAL A 82 -104.32 -2.14 -27.03
C VAL A 82 -105.17 -2.95 -27.99
N ASP A 83 -105.85 -3.96 -27.47
CA ASP A 83 -106.88 -4.71 -28.20
C ASP A 83 -108.23 -4.02 -28.02
N ILE A 84 -108.90 -3.69 -29.12
CA ILE A 84 -110.16 -2.95 -29.14
C ILE A 84 -111.23 -3.69 -29.95
N SER A 85 -112.46 -3.66 -29.45
CA SER A 85 -113.65 -4.14 -30.17
C SER A 85 -114.44 -2.94 -30.70
N VAL A 86 -114.38 -2.71 -32.00
CA VAL A 86 -115.01 -1.55 -32.64
C VAL A 86 -116.45 -1.90 -33.01
N ARG A 87 -117.39 -1.47 -32.17
CA ARG A 87 -118.85 -1.53 -32.44
C ARG A 87 -119.50 -0.14 -32.44
N LYS A 88 -118.73 0.87 -32.06
CA LYS A 88 -119.05 2.30 -31.93
C LYS A 88 -117.74 3.08 -32.07
N PRO A 89 -117.74 4.41 -32.32
CA PRO A 89 -116.52 5.19 -32.36
C PRO A 89 -115.80 5.18 -30.99
N LEU A 90 -114.48 5.00 -31.01
CA LEU A 90 -113.59 4.99 -29.85
C LEU A 90 -112.61 6.17 -29.99
N LEU A 91 -112.60 7.10 -29.03
CA LEU A 91 -111.86 8.37 -29.17
C LEU A 91 -110.81 8.60 -28.07
N ASP A 92 -110.68 7.66 -27.13
CA ASP A 92 -109.97 7.80 -25.86
C ASP A 92 -108.79 6.81 -25.73
N ILE A 93 -108.26 6.30 -26.84
CA ILE A 93 -107.09 5.43 -26.80
C ILE A 93 -105.85 6.25 -26.47
N VAL A 94 -105.12 5.90 -25.42
CA VAL A 94 -103.94 6.66 -24.98
C VAL A 94 -102.72 5.76 -24.91
N PHE A 95 -101.62 6.23 -25.51
CA PHE A 95 -100.29 5.65 -25.34
C PHE A 95 -99.38 6.67 -24.66
N ASN A 96 -98.72 6.29 -23.58
CA ASN A 96 -97.75 7.15 -22.89
C ASN A 96 -96.33 6.69 -23.18
N GLN A 97 -95.39 7.62 -23.34
CA GLN A 97 -93.97 7.26 -23.36
C GLN A 97 -93.61 6.55 -22.05
N VAL A 98 -92.91 5.43 -22.17
CA VAL A 98 -92.48 4.62 -21.03
C VAL A 98 -91.59 5.47 -20.13
N GLN A 99 -91.96 5.52 -18.86
CA GLN A 99 -91.15 6.03 -17.77
C GLN A 99 -91.19 5.00 -16.67
N VAL A 100 -90.01 4.61 -16.20
CA VAL A 100 -89.88 3.62 -15.14
C VAL A 100 -89.11 4.22 -13.97
N ASN A 101 -89.28 3.61 -12.81
CA ASN A 101 -88.51 3.93 -11.62
C ASN A 101 -87.37 2.92 -11.48
N ILE A 102 -86.21 3.43 -11.09
CA ILE A 102 -85.10 2.60 -10.64
C ILE A 102 -85.08 2.68 -9.12
N VAL A 103 -85.30 1.55 -8.46
CA VAL A 103 -85.34 1.43 -7.01
C VAL A 103 -84.25 0.49 -6.55
N GLY A 104 -83.49 0.93 -5.55
CA GLY A 104 -82.48 0.10 -4.91
C GLY A 104 -82.25 0.51 -3.47
N SER A 105 -81.37 -0.22 -2.80
CA SER A 105 -80.99 0.02 -1.41
C SER A 105 -79.48 0.10 -1.25
N VAL A 106 -79.05 0.73 -0.16
CA VAL A 106 -77.64 0.80 0.22
C VAL A 106 -77.49 0.20 1.61
N VAL A 107 -76.58 -0.75 1.76
CA VAL A 107 -76.30 -1.40 3.04
C VAL A 107 -75.00 -0.83 3.60
N CYS A 108 -75.09 -0.01 4.64
CA CYS A 108 -73.93 0.55 5.34
C CYS A 108 -73.60 -0.25 6.61
N LYS A 109 -72.32 -0.25 7.00
CA LYS A 109 -71.83 -0.95 8.20
C LYS A 109 -72.34 -0.31 9.51
N GLU A 110 -72.48 1.01 9.53
CA GLU A 110 -73.05 1.75 10.65
C GLU A 110 -74.38 2.42 10.28
N ARG A 111 -74.33 3.65 9.76
CA ARG A 111 -75.50 4.39 9.28
C ARG A 111 -75.17 5.02 7.94
N CYS A 112 -76.04 4.79 6.95
CA CYS A 112 -75.99 5.59 5.73
C CYS A 112 -76.52 6.98 6.07
N GLY A 113 -75.67 7.99 5.99
CA GLY A 113 -76.09 9.39 6.10
C GLY A 113 -76.40 9.99 4.73
N SER A 114 -76.83 11.25 4.73
CA SER A 114 -76.97 12.08 3.52
C SER A 114 -75.64 12.33 2.77
N SER A 115 -74.51 11.87 3.32
CA SER A 115 -73.17 11.89 2.71
C SER A 115 -73.01 10.89 1.57
N VAL A 116 -73.91 9.92 1.44
CA VAL A 116 -73.95 8.99 0.30
C VAL A 116 -74.84 9.55 -0.80
N SER A 117 -74.28 9.67 -1.99
CA SER A 117 -74.96 10.10 -3.22
C SER A 117 -74.88 8.99 -4.26
N LEU A 118 -75.98 8.73 -4.94
CA LEU A 118 -76.03 7.89 -6.12
C LEU A 118 -76.15 8.75 -7.37
N VAL A 119 -75.40 8.39 -8.40
CA VAL A 119 -75.37 9.08 -9.68
C VAL A 119 -75.81 8.12 -10.77
N LEU A 120 -76.89 8.45 -11.46
CA LEU A 120 -77.34 7.75 -12.65
C LEU A 120 -76.76 8.45 -13.89
N VAL A 121 -75.98 7.72 -14.67
CA VAL A 121 -75.31 8.20 -15.89
C VAL A 121 -75.84 7.44 -17.10
N HIS A 122 -76.40 8.15 -18.07
CA HIS A 122 -76.82 7.56 -19.35
C HIS A 122 -75.59 7.26 -20.23
N LEU A 123 -75.46 6.03 -20.73
CA LEU A 123 -74.24 5.57 -21.44
C LEU A 123 -74.21 5.95 -22.92
N ASP A 124 -75.38 6.11 -23.56
CA ASP A 124 -75.51 6.36 -25.01
C ASP A 124 -75.75 7.86 -25.35
N GLY A 125 -75.78 8.75 -24.35
CA GLY A 125 -76.11 10.16 -24.51
C GLY A 125 -74.94 11.04 -24.94
N LYS A 126 -75.08 11.78 -26.06
CA LYS A 126 -74.14 12.85 -26.47
C LYS A 126 -74.20 14.13 -25.61
N ARG A 127 -75.05 14.18 -24.57
CA ARG A 127 -75.25 15.34 -23.69
C ARG A 127 -74.62 15.08 -22.32
N LYS A 128 -73.75 15.99 -21.88
CA LYS A 128 -73.07 15.94 -20.56
C LYS A 128 -74.02 16.12 -19.36
N ASP A 129 -75.27 16.56 -19.60
CA ASP A 129 -76.25 16.92 -18.58
C ASP A 129 -77.25 15.80 -18.19
N ASP A 130 -77.16 14.60 -18.77
CA ASP A 130 -78.04 13.47 -18.38
C ASP A 130 -77.52 12.72 -17.13
N ARG A 131 -77.02 13.47 -16.13
CA ARG A 131 -76.64 12.93 -14.82
C ARG A 131 -77.73 13.25 -13.81
N LYS A 132 -78.43 12.25 -13.31
CA LYS A 132 -79.35 12.42 -12.17
C LYS A 132 -78.61 12.02 -10.89
N ILE A 133 -78.60 12.91 -9.90
CA ILE A 133 -78.00 12.64 -8.59
C ILE A 133 -79.13 12.57 -7.56
N THR A 134 -79.11 11.51 -6.74
CA THR A 134 -80.02 11.34 -5.62
C THR A 134 -79.19 11.09 -4.36
N HIS A 135 -79.54 11.74 -3.26
CA HIS A 135 -78.93 11.49 -1.95
C HIS A 135 -79.78 10.51 -1.16
N LEU A 136 -79.14 9.67 -0.34
CA LEU A 136 -79.87 8.81 0.58
C LEU A 136 -80.58 9.65 1.65
N THR A 137 -81.80 9.26 1.97
CA THR A 137 -82.53 9.76 3.13
C THR A 137 -82.22 8.88 4.34
N ASN A 138 -82.11 9.48 5.52
CA ASN A 138 -81.68 8.78 6.75
C ASN A 138 -82.68 7.72 7.25
N GLU A 139 -83.87 7.62 6.65
CA GLU A 139 -84.98 6.82 7.19
C GLU A 139 -85.01 5.37 6.69
N ASN A 140 -84.73 5.13 5.39
CA ASN A 140 -84.92 3.80 4.79
C ASN A 140 -83.71 3.25 4.02
N ASN A 141 -82.58 3.98 3.90
CA ASN A 141 -81.42 3.59 3.08
C ASN A 141 -81.76 3.17 1.63
N GLU A 142 -82.93 3.56 1.14
CA GLU A 142 -83.41 3.26 -0.20
C GLU A 142 -83.23 4.49 -1.10
N PHE A 143 -82.94 4.25 -2.37
CA PHE A 143 -82.85 5.30 -3.38
C PHE A 143 -83.84 5.02 -4.50
N VAL A 144 -84.42 6.10 -5.02
CA VAL A 144 -85.35 6.05 -6.14
C VAL A 144 -84.95 7.10 -7.17
N PHE A 145 -84.63 6.64 -8.38
CA PHE A 145 -84.61 7.50 -9.56
C PHE A 145 -85.97 7.41 -10.25
N SER A 146 -86.78 8.46 -10.12
CA SER A 146 -88.09 8.52 -10.75
C SER A 146 -88.01 9.04 -12.19
N LYS A 147 -88.99 8.64 -13.00
CA LYS A 147 -89.19 9.10 -14.38
C LYS A 147 -87.92 8.92 -15.24
N VAL A 148 -87.38 7.71 -15.25
CA VAL A 148 -86.21 7.33 -16.06
C VAL A 148 -86.71 6.77 -17.38
N LEU A 149 -86.12 7.23 -18.48
CA LEU A 149 -86.44 6.75 -19.82
C LEU A 149 -85.72 5.42 -20.07
N PRO A 150 -86.28 4.52 -20.91
CA PRO A 150 -85.58 3.32 -21.34
C PRO A 150 -84.22 3.64 -21.97
N GLY A 151 -83.26 2.74 -21.85
CA GLY A 151 -81.90 2.91 -22.35
C GLY A 151 -80.84 2.28 -21.44
N LYS A 152 -79.57 2.43 -21.79
CA LYS A 152 -78.45 1.88 -21.02
C LYS A 152 -77.92 2.92 -20.04
N TYR A 153 -77.89 2.54 -18.77
CA TYR A 153 -77.43 3.42 -17.69
C TYR A 153 -76.36 2.75 -16.83
N ARG A 154 -75.56 3.58 -16.16
CA ARG A 154 -74.70 3.19 -15.05
C ARG A 154 -75.19 3.90 -13.79
N VAL A 155 -75.41 3.13 -12.73
CA VAL A 155 -75.65 3.67 -11.39
C VAL A 155 -74.33 3.61 -10.62
N GLU A 156 -73.83 4.74 -10.16
CA GLU A 156 -72.60 4.85 -9.34
C GLU A 156 -72.97 5.28 -7.92
N VAL A 157 -72.36 4.67 -6.91
CA VAL A 157 -72.51 5.07 -5.50
C VAL A 157 -71.24 5.76 -5.03
N ARG A 158 -71.36 6.86 -4.26
CA ARG A 158 -70.23 7.60 -3.71
C ARG A 158 -70.52 8.12 -2.31
N ASN A 159 -69.54 8.06 -1.41
CA ASN A 159 -69.57 8.80 -0.15
C ASN A 159 -68.72 10.08 -0.28
N SER A 160 -69.36 11.24 -0.41
CA SER A 160 -68.66 12.52 -0.47
C SER A 160 -69.19 13.47 0.60
N LEU A 161 -68.36 13.69 1.63
CA LEU A 161 -68.63 14.62 2.71
C LEU A 161 -67.87 15.93 2.42
N GLY A 162 -68.48 16.81 1.62
CA GLY A 162 -68.08 18.22 1.51
C GLY A 162 -66.62 18.53 1.10
N ALA A 163 -65.91 17.64 0.39
CA ALA A 163 -64.53 17.87 -0.02
C ALA A 163 -64.40 18.24 -1.51
N LEU A 164 -63.61 19.28 -1.77
CA LEU A 164 -63.25 19.84 -3.09
C LEU A 164 -62.51 18.86 -4.03
N SER A 165 -62.16 17.64 -3.58
CA SER A 165 -61.33 16.68 -4.33
C SER A 165 -62.08 15.56 -5.04
N GLY A 166 -63.39 15.36 -4.81
CA GLY A 166 -64.19 14.37 -5.55
C GLY A 166 -63.83 12.89 -5.31
N GLU A 167 -62.99 12.59 -4.31
CA GLU A 167 -62.59 11.23 -3.93
C GLU A 167 -63.54 10.61 -2.89
N ASP A 168 -63.83 9.32 -3.06
CA ASP A 168 -64.71 8.55 -2.19
C ASP A 168 -63.97 8.15 -0.90
N ARG A 169 -64.63 8.31 0.26
CA ARG A 169 -64.06 7.89 1.55
C ARG A 169 -64.33 6.41 1.87
N TRP A 170 -65.28 5.78 1.18
CA TRP A 170 -65.69 4.42 1.45
C TRP A 170 -65.29 3.48 0.31
N CYS A 171 -64.86 2.28 0.68
CA CYS A 171 -64.74 1.20 -0.29
C CYS A 171 -66.07 0.45 -0.35
N TRP A 172 -66.55 0.26 -1.57
CA TRP A 172 -67.78 -0.45 -1.89
C TRP A 172 -67.45 -1.85 -2.38
N ASP A 173 -68.36 -2.80 -2.19
CA ASP A 173 -68.24 -4.13 -2.80
C ASP A 173 -68.29 -4.02 -4.32
N GLU A 174 -69.29 -3.29 -4.83
CA GLU A 174 -69.34 -2.76 -6.18
C GLU A 174 -69.65 -1.25 -6.11
N SER A 175 -68.83 -0.41 -6.73
CA SER A 175 -69.04 1.05 -6.74
C SER A 175 -69.95 1.53 -7.87
N PHE A 176 -70.22 0.66 -8.84
CA PHE A 176 -71.17 0.92 -9.91
C PHE A 176 -71.77 -0.36 -10.48
N THR A 177 -72.98 -0.25 -11.02
CA THR A 177 -73.63 -1.33 -11.76
C THR A 177 -74.20 -0.78 -13.06
N ASN A 178 -73.93 -1.44 -14.18
CA ASN A 178 -74.54 -1.09 -15.47
C ASN A 178 -75.88 -1.81 -15.61
N ILE A 179 -76.92 -1.09 -15.97
CA ILE A 179 -78.29 -1.59 -16.10
C ILE A 179 -78.85 -1.24 -17.47
N ASN A 180 -79.74 -2.10 -17.98
CA ASN A 180 -80.53 -1.82 -19.17
C ASN A 180 -81.98 -1.61 -18.75
N VAL A 181 -82.47 -0.39 -18.92
CA VAL A 181 -83.79 0.04 -18.48
C VAL A 181 -84.76 -0.19 -19.64
N GLY A 182 -85.75 -1.06 -19.44
CA GLY A 182 -86.76 -1.41 -20.44
C GLY A 182 -88.12 -0.78 -20.14
N THR A 183 -89.20 -1.56 -20.27
CA THR A 183 -90.58 -1.11 -20.03
C THR A 183 -91.08 -1.25 -18.60
N ASN A 184 -90.33 -1.95 -17.75
CA ASN A 184 -90.71 -2.25 -16.36
C ASN A 184 -89.74 -1.57 -15.39
N ASP A 185 -90.22 -1.29 -14.17
CA ASP A 185 -89.40 -0.77 -13.08
C ASP A 185 -88.22 -1.70 -12.77
N VAL A 186 -87.05 -1.10 -12.56
CA VAL A 186 -85.82 -1.82 -12.21
C VAL A 186 -85.71 -1.82 -10.69
N THR A 187 -85.89 -3.00 -10.10
CA THR A 187 -85.82 -3.21 -8.65
C THR A 187 -84.71 -4.18 -8.30
N GLY A 188 -84.20 -4.14 -7.06
CA GLY A 188 -83.24 -5.11 -6.54
C GLY A 188 -81.77 -4.70 -6.71
N LEU A 189 -81.50 -3.43 -7.05
CA LEU A 189 -80.15 -2.89 -6.96
C LEU A 189 -79.74 -2.75 -5.50
N SER A 190 -78.56 -3.22 -5.16
CA SER A 190 -78.01 -3.15 -3.81
C SER A 190 -76.55 -2.76 -3.86
N PHE A 191 -76.19 -1.71 -3.13
CA PHE A 191 -74.80 -1.31 -2.95
C PHE A 191 -74.39 -1.53 -1.50
N VAL A 192 -73.34 -2.33 -1.29
CA VAL A 192 -72.89 -2.69 0.06
C VAL A 192 -71.59 -1.97 0.38
N GLN A 193 -71.57 -1.25 1.49
CA GLN A 193 -70.34 -0.67 2.03
C GLN A 193 -69.44 -1.79 2.55
N LYS A 194 -68.26 -1.93 1.92
CA LYS A 194 -67.25 -2.91 2.32
C LYS A 194 -66.42 -2.39 3.51
N GLY A 195 -66.08 -1.11 3.51
CA GLY A 195 -65.29 -0.48 4.57
C GLY A 195 -64.95 0.99 4.29
N TYR A 196 -63.82 1.44 4.83
CA TYR A 196 -63.30 2.79 4.76
C TYR A 196 -61.96 2.82 4.02
N TRP A 197 -61.77 3.78 3.12
CA TRP A 197 -60.51 3.97 2.43
C TRP A 197 -59.48 4.63 3.36
N VAL A 198 -58.30 4.04 3.43
CA VAL A 198 -57.12 4.62 4.08
C VAL A 198 -56.03 4.74 3.02
N ASN A 199 -55.47 5.93 2.85
CA ASN A 199 -54.36 6.15 1.92
C ASN A 199 -53.03 5.98 2.65
N ILE A 200 -52.20 5.05 2.18
CA ILE A 200 -50.87 4.75 2.72
C ILE A 200 -49.84 5.03 1.64
N ILE A 201 -48.86 5.85 1.95
CA ILE A 201 -47.72 6.16 1.09
C ILE A 201 -46.48 5.54 1.72
N SER A 202 -46.02 4.41 1.19
CA SER A 202 -44.87 3.70 1.72
C SER A 202 -43.63 3.88 0.86
N SER A 203 -42.47 4.06 1.48
CA SER A 203 -41.20 4.08 0.77
C SER A 203 -40.71 2.69 0.38
N HIS A 204 -41.24 1.61 0.98
CA HIS A 204 -40.86 0.22 0.70
C HIS A 204 -42.04 -0.74 0.77
N GLU A 205 -41.86 -1.93 0.22
CA GLU A 205 -42.82 -3.02 0.35
C GLU A 205 -42.66 -3.76 1.69
N VAL A 206 -43.76 -4.06 2.38
CA VAL A 206 -43.75 -4.70 3.70
C VAL A 206 -45.02 -5.48 4.00
N ASP A 207 -44.86 -6.66 4.61
CA ASP A 207 -45.96 -7.42 5.21
C ASP A 207 -46.39 -6.79 6.54
N ALA A 208 -47.66 -6.45 6.65
CA ALA A 208 -48.24 -5.87 7.84
C ALA A 208 -49.45 -6.67 8.32
N VAL A 209 -49.75 -6.55 9.60
CA VAL A 209 -50.94 -7.11 10.24
C VAL A 209 -51.73 -5.97 10.85
N LEU A 210 -52.94 -5.77 10.37
CA LEU A 210 -53.88 -4.83 10.94
C LEU A 210 -54.66 -5.53 12.05
N ALA A 211 -54.51 -5.05 13.28
CA ALA A 211 -55.34 -5.44 14.40
C ALA A 211 -56.59 -4.56 14.42
N ALA A 212 -57.73 -5.17 14.10
CA ALA A 212 -59.02 -4.51 14.20
C ALA A 212 -59.51 -4.49 15.67
N LYS A 213 -60.44 -3.58 15.98
CA LYS A 213 -61.00 -3.42 17.33
C LYS A 213 -61.70 -4.68 17.89
N ASP A 214 -62.13 -5.59 17.03
CA ASP A 214 -62.76 -6.86 17.39
C ASP A 214 -61.76 -7.98 17.73
N GLY A 215 -60.45 -7.70 17.65
CA GLY A 215 -59.38 -8.66 17.86
C GLY A 215 -59.04 -9.50 16.62
N SER A 216 -59.68 -9.26 15.48
CA SER A 216 -59.33 -9.90 14.22
C SER A 216 -58.00 -9.34 13.68
N LEU A 217 -57.17 -10.24 13.15
CA LEU A 217 -55.87 -9.91 12.57
C LEU A 217 -55.95 -10.09 11.06
N VAL A 218 -55.89 -8.98 10.32
CA VAL A 218 -55.91 -8.99 8.85
C VAL A 218 -54.48 -8.85 8.34
N LYS A 219 -53.99 -9.84 7.60
CA LYS A 219 -52.69 -9.76 6.91
C LYS A 219 -52.83 -8.88 5.68
N LEU A 220 -51.90 -7.96 5.52
CA LEU A 220 -51.87 -6.95 4.47
C LEU A 220 -50.47 -6.90 3.86
N GLU A 221 -50.42 -6.72 2.54
CA GLU A 221 -49.18 -6.48 1.81
C GLU A 221 -49.18 -5.00 1.41
N ILE A 222 -48.27 -4.22 1.98
CA ILE A 222 -48.12 -2.80 1.68
C ILE A 222 -47.07 -2.66 0.61
N LYS A 223 -47.45 -2.16 -0.57
CA LYS A 223 -46.53 -1.95 -1.70
C LYS A 223 -45.81 -0.61 -1.59
N LYS A 224 -44.65 -0.51 -2.23
CA LYS A 224 -43.92 0.76 -2.41
C LYS A 224 -44.77 1.74 -3.24
N GLY A 225 -44.89 2.98 -2.75
CA GLY A 225 -45.68 4.05 -3.36
C GLY A 225 -47.00 4.34 -2.63
N SER A 226 -47.89 5.07 -3.30
CA SER A 226 -49.23 5.39 -2.78
C SER A 226 -50.20 4.25 -3.07
N GLN A 227 -50.92 3.79 -2.05
CA GLN A 227 -51.95 2.77 -2.19
C GLN A 227 -53.16 3.07 -1.30
N HIS A 228 -54.33 2.62 -1.73
CA HIS A 228 -55.56 2.69 -0.95
C HIS A 228 -55.88 1.32 -0.33
N LEU A 229 -56.06 1.30 0.98
CA LEU A 229 -56.45 0.13 1.75
C LEU A 229 -57.91 0.24 2.20
N CYS A 230 -58.68 -0.83 2.01
CA CYS A 230 -60.07 -0.93 2.46
C CYS A 230 -60.12 -1.56 3.86
N VAL A 231 -60.45 -0.77 4.88
CA VAL A 231 -60.55 -1.21 6.29
C VAL A 231 -62.01 -1.43 6.67
N GLU A 232 -62.37 -2.63 7.12
CA GLU A 232 -63.79 -3.02 7.27
C GLU A 232 -64.54 -2.30 8.40
N SER A 233 -63.85 -1.95 9.48
CA SER A 233 -64.45 -1.37 10.69
C SER A 233 -63.98 0.08 10.95
N PRO A 234 -64.82 0.94 11.55
CA PRO A 234 -64.46 2.33 11.81
C PRO A 234 -63.68 2.54 13.12
N GLY A 235 -62.87 3.60 13.13
CA GLY A 235 -62.12 4.11 14.28
C GLY A 235 -60.62 3.88 14.17
N VAL A 236 -59.94 3.85 15.33
CA VAL A 236 -58.50 3.67 15.43
C VAL A 236 -58.12 2.19 15.43
N HIS A 237 -57.23 1.80 14.52
CA HIS A 237 -56.66 0.46 14.36
C HIS A 237 -55.15 0.49 14.55
N GLU A 238 -54.56 -0.66 14.89
CA GLU A 238 -53.12 -0.80 15.07
C GLU A 238 -52.51 -1.64 13.94
N LEU A 239 -51.60 -1.03 13.17
CA LEU A 239 -50.85 -1.68 12.10
C LEU A 239 -49.49 -2.12 12.62
N ASN A 240 -49.26 -3.43 12.64
CA ASN A 240 -48.02 -4.05 13.06
C ASN A 240 -47.24 -4.55 11.85
N PHE A 241 -45.95 -4.23 11.75
CA PHE A 241 -45.11 -4.74 10.67
C PHE A 241 -44.52 -6.10 11.07
N HIS A 242 -44.69 -7.11 10.22
CA HIS A 242 -44.26 -8.48 10.51
C HIS A 242 -43.05 -8.85 9.66
N LYS A 243 -41.97 -9.37 10.27
CA LYS A 243 -40.72 -9.78 9.58
C LYS A 243 -40.11 -8.70 8.66
N SER A 244 -40.33 -7.42 8.98
CA SER A 244 -39.76 -6.32 8.22
C SER A 244 -38.26 -6.16 8.50
N CYS A 245 -37.46 -6.04 7.44
CA CYS A 245 -36.06 -5.60 7.53
C CYS A 245 -35.96 -4.07 7.74
N ILE A 246 -37.09 -3.35 7.73
CA ILE A 246 -37.17 -1.89 7.77
C ILE A 246 -37.99 -1.47 8.98
N SER A 247 -37.49 -0.51 9.74
CA SER A 247 -38.22 0.16 10.79
C SER A 247 -38.81 1.46 10.23
N PHE A 248 -40.12 1.59 10.34
CA PHE A 248 -40.87 2.81 10.01
C PHE A 248 -41.03 3.73 11.24
N GLY A 249 -40.15 3.60 12.24
CA GLY A 249 -40.21 4.33 13.49
C GLY A 249 -41.00 3.57 14.55
N SER A 250 -42.22 4.02 14.83
CA SER A 250 -43.09 3.41 15.85
C SER A 250 -43.88 2.22 15.29
N SER A 251 -43.84 1.09 15.99
CA SER A 251 -44.65 -0.10 15.72
C SER A 251 -45.27 -0.60 17.04
N PRO A 252 -46.61 -0.73 17.17
CA PRO A 252 -47.64 -0.51 16.13
C PRO A 252 -47.81 0.95 15.70
N LEU A 253 -48.20 1.15 14.45
CA LEU A 253 -48.67 2.45 13.93
C LEU A 253 -50.19 2.55 14.07
N ARG A 254 -50.69 3.70 14.53
CA ARG A 254 -52.14 3.94 14.68
C ARG A 254 -52.74 4.50 13.39
N ILE A 255 -53.78 3.85 12.90
CA ILE A 255 -54.56 4.25 11.72
C ILE A 255 -55.94 4.69 12.18
N ASP A 256 -56.34 5.93 11.92
CA ASP A 256 -57.70 6.41 12.19
C ASP A 256 -58.51 6.50 10.88
N THR A 257 -59.56 5.69 10.73
CA THR A 257 -60.43 5.73 9.53
C THR A 257 -61.29 6.99 9.44
N SER A 258 -61.31 7.81 10.49
CA SER A 258 -62.06 9.08 10.54
C SER A 258 -61.27 10.23 9.91
N ASP A 259 -59.94 10.10 9.84
CA ASP A 259 -59.03 11.08 9.26
C ASP A 259 -58.62 10.65 7.83
N PRO A 260 -59.00 11.42 6.79
CA PRO A 260 -58.63 11.10 5.41
C PRO A 260 -57.18 11.47 5.07
N SER A 261 -56.38 11.96 6.02
CA SER A 261 -54.99 12.35 5.77
C SER A 261 -54.13 11.14 5.34
N PRO A 262 -53.23 11.31 4.35
CA PRO A 262 -52.39 10.21 3.88
C PRO A 262 -51.33 9.85 4.93
N ILE A 263 -51.21 8.56 5.24
CA ILE A 263 -50.24 8.02 6.19
C ILE A 263 -48.92 7.79 5.45
N SER A 264 -47.86 8.51 5.85
CA SER A 264 -46.53 8.35 5.24
C SER A 264 -45.67 7.38 6.05
N LEU A 265 -45.31 6.25 5.42
CA LEU A 265 -44.38 5.27 5.97
C LEU A 265 -43.01 5.49 5.33
N LYS A 266 -42.09 6.11 6.07
CA LYS A 266 -40.70 6.29 5.64
C LYS A 266 -39.81 5.34 6.43
N GLY A 267 -38.97 4.58 5.74
CA GLY A 267 -37.97 3.74 6.38
C GLY A 267 -36.93 4.61 7.10
N GLU A 268 -36.90 4.54 8.43
CA GLU A 268 -35.97 5.29 9.28
C GLU A 268 -34.69 4.49 9.55
N LYS A 269 -34.83 3.18 9.78
CA LYS A 269 -33.72 2.27 10.08
C LYS A 269 -33.87 0.95 9.35
N TYR A 270 -32.74 0.30 9.10
CA TYR A 270 -32.66 -0.98 8.38
C TYR A 270 -31.98 -2.01 9.27
N LEU A 271 -32.53 -3.21 9.31
CA LEU A 271 -32.05 -4.33 10.11
C LEU A 271 -30.96 -5.06 9.34
N LEU A 272 -29.72 -4.92 9.78
CA LEU A 272 -28.60 -5.71 9.31
C LEU A 272 -28.61 -7.05 10.04
N LYS A 273 -28.39 -8.13 9.29
CA LYS A 273 -28.26 -9.48 9.83
C LYS A 273 -26.96 -10.10 9.33
N GLY A 274 -26.27 -10.82 10.20
CA GLY A 274 -25.10 -11.60 9.84
C GLY A 274 -25.06 -12.92 10.58
N GLN A 275 -24.23 -13.83 10.07
CA GLN A 275 -24.08 -15.18 10.59
C GLN A 275 -22.60 -15.48 10.86
N LEU A 276 -22.34 -16.28 11.89
CA LEU A 276 -21.03 -16.87 12.16
C LEU A 276 -21.16 -18.39 12.17
N HIS A 277 -20.40 -19.06 11.32
CA HIS A 277 -20.33 -20.51 11.23
C HIS A 277 -19.11 -20.99 12.01
N VAL A 278 -19.34 -21.71 13.10
CA VAL A 278 -18.28 -22.24 13.95
C VAL A 278 -18.13 -23.74 13.71
N ASP A 279 -16.92 -24.20 13.41
CA ASP A 279 -16.63 -25.62 13.25
C ASP A 279 -16.31 -26.29 14.61
N PRO A 280 -17.19 -27.16 15.14
CA PRO A 280 -16.97 -27.84 16.41
C PRO A 280 -15.93 -28.96 16.33
N SER A 281 -15.55 -29.43 15.14
CA SER A 281 -14.48 -30.44 15.00
C SER A 281 -13.10 -29.88 15.38
N SER A 282 -12.94 -28.55 15.35
CA SER A 282 -11.75 -27.87 15.84
C SER A 282 -11.62 -27.89 17.38
N LEU A 283 -12.71 -28.15 18.11
CA LEU A 283 -12.75 -28.23 19.59
C LEU A 283 -12.39 -29.65 20.06
N SER A 284 -11.09 -29.96 20.09
CA SER A 284 -10.60 -31.21 20.70
C SER A 284 -10.55 -31.08 22.22
N GLY A 285 -11.39 -31.84 22.94
CA GLY A 285 -11.48 -31.82 24.40
C GLY A 285 -12.77 -31.16 24.90
N SER A 286 -13.07 -31.27 26.20
CA SER A 286 -14.32 -30.84 26.88
C SER A 286 -14.59 -29.32 26.88
N GLN A 287 -14.16 -28.58 25.85
CA GLN A 287 -14.38 -27.15 25.69
C GLN A 287 -15.76 -26.93 25.07
N TYR A 288 -16.68 -26.44 25.90
CA TYR A 288 -18.02 -26.07 25.51
C TYR A 288 -17.97 -24.90 24.52
N LEU A 289 -18.81 -24.95 23.49
CA LEU A 289 -19.06 -23.82 22.61
C LEU A 289 -19.55 -22.61 23.43
N PRO A 290 -19.12 -21.38 23.09
CA PRO A 290 -19.51 -20.18 23.83
C PRO A 290 -21.03 -19.97 23.72
N GLN A 291 -21.68 -19.52 24.80
CA GLN A 291 -23.12 -19.23 24.78
C GLN A 291 -23.48 -18.06 23.84
N ASN A 292 -22.55 -17.13 23.68
CA ASN A 292 -22.62 -16.05 22.72
C ASN A 292 -21.21 -15.69 22.22
N ILE A 293 -21.15 -15.15 21.00
CA ILE A 293 -19.91 -14.61 20.44
C ILE A 293 -20.08 -13.10 20.33
N GLN A 294 -19.14 -12.33 20.83
CA GLN A 294 -19.21 -10.87 20.73
C GLN A 294 -18.83 -10.44 19.31
N VAL A 295 -19.61 -9.54 18.73
CA VAL A 295 -19.32 -8.89 17.44
C VAL A 295 -19.21 -7.40 17.70
N ASP A 296 -17.99 -6.88 17.59
CA ASP A 296 -17.75 -5.45 17.70
C ASP A 296 -18.16 -4.75 16.42
N VAL A 297 -18.83 -3.62 16.57
CA VAL A 297 -19.23 -2.74 15.47
C VAL A 297 -18.35 -1.50 15.54
N LEU A 298 -17.47 -1.34 14.55
CA LEU A 298 -16.58 -0.19 14.44
C LEU A 298 -17.09 0.78 13.37
N ASP A 299 -16.73 2.07 13.51
CA ASP A 299 -16.88 3.07 12.46
C ASP A 299 -15.75 2.98 11.42
N THR A 300 -15.75 3.86 10.43
CA THR A 300 -14.71 3.93 9.40
C THR A 300 -13.33 4.37 9.92
N GLU A 301 -13.27 4.95 11.11
CA GLU A 301 -12.03 5.37 11.77
C GLU A 301 -11.48 4.26 12.69
N GLY A 302 -12.22 3.15 12.85
CA GLY A 302 -11.85 2.00 13.70
C GLY A 302 -12.27 2.16 15.17
N SER A 303 -13.08 3.16 15.51
CA SER A 303 -13.59 3.36 16.87
C SER A 303 -14.80 2.46 17.13
N VAL A 304 -14.87 1.89 18.33
CA VAL A 304 -15.98 1.01 18.75
C VAL A 304 -17.26 1.83 18.94
N VAL A 305 -18.27 1.55 18.12
CA VAL A 305 -19.60 2.15 18.16
C VAL A 305 -20.54 1.33 19.05
N GLY A 306 -20.33 0.01 19.13
CA GLY A 306 -21.11 -0.87 19.99
C GLY A 306 -20.67 -2.34 19.94
N HIS A 307 -21.30 -3.14 20.80
CA HIS A 307 -21.06 -4.58 20.89
C HIS A 307 -22.38 -5.33 20.68
N ILE A 308 -22.36 -6.35 19.82
CA ILE A 308 -23.51 -7.22 19.55
C ILE A 308 -23.19 -8.63 20.04
N ALA A 309 -24.11 -9.25 20.77
CA ALA A 309 -23.99 -10.67 21.08
C ALA A 309 -24.61 -11.50 19.95
N ALA A 310 -23.80 -12.31 19.29
CA ALA A 310 -24.28 -13.34 18.37
C ALA A 310 -24.72 -14.57 19.17
N ILE A 311 -25.93 -15.04 18.91
CA ILE A 311 -26.60 -16.10 19.68
C ILE A 311 -26.74 -17.34 18.79
N PRO A 312 -26.52 -18.56 19.31
CA PRO A 312 -26.66 -19.76 18.51
C PRO A 312 -28.10 -19.94 18.03
N SER A 313 -28.29 -20.17 16.73
CA SER A 313 -29.60 -20.50 16.17
C SER A 313 -29.96 -21.95 16.53
N HIS A 314 -31.09 -22.14 17.22
CA HIS A 314 -31.51 -23.46 17.71
C HIS A 314 -31.96 -24.46 16.62
N ASN A 315 -32.02 -24.08 15.34
CA ASN A 315 -32.75 -24.83 14.31
C ASN A 315 -31.97 -25.40 13.11
N ASP A 316 -30.71 -25.06 12.88
CA ASP A 316 -29.97 -25.61 11.73
C ASP A 316 -28.65 -26.25 12.21
N ILE A 317 -28.74 -27.52 12.62
CA ILE A 317 -27.61 -28.43 12.43
C ILE A 317 -27.66 -28.77 10.94
N ASP A 318 -27.16 -27.86 10.11
CA ASP A 318 -26.99 -28.09 8.69
C ASP A 318 -26.15 -29.37 8.47
N GLN A 319 -26.28 -29.97 7.29
CA GLN A 319 -25.54 -31.19 6.91
C GLN A 319 -24.01 -31.01 6.97
N SER A 320 -23.52 -29.78 7.11
CA SER A 320 -22.17 -29.43 7.56
C SER A 320 -22.16 -29.31 9.08
N ASN A 321 -21.28 -30.07 9.73
CA ASN A 321 -21.13 -30.22 11.17
C ASN A 321 -20.89 -28.91 11.99
N SER A 322 -21.15 -27.70 11.48
CA SER A 322 -20.91 -26.38 12.08
C SER A 322 -22.11 -25.81 12.84
N VAL A 323 -21.86 -25.08 13.93
CA VAL A 323 -22.88 -24.34 14.70
C VAL A 323 -22.98 -22.90 14.18
N VAL A 324 -24.19 -22.46 13.86
CA VAL A 324 -24.47 -21.11 13.34
C VAL A 324 -24.89 -20.17 14.47
N TYR A 325 -24.22 -19.03 14.56
CA TYR A 325 -24.58 -17.92 15.45
C TYR A 325 -25.13 -16.77 14.62
N GLU A 326 -26.26 -16.21 15.04
CA GLU A 326 -26.89 -15.09 14.35
C GLU A 326 -26.78 -13.81 15.18
N TYR A 327 -26.52 -12.70 14.50
CA TYR A 327 -26.52 -11.37 15.11
C TYR A 327 -27.26 -10.39 14.20
N SER A 328 -27.86 -9.36 14.83
CA SER A 328 -28.55 -8.31 14.09
C SER A 328 -28.46 -6.96 14.78
N THR A 329 -28.50 -5.89 14.00
CA THR A 329 -28.49 -4.51 14.50
C THR A 329 -29.24 -3.58 13.56
N TRP A 330 -29.77 -2.48 14.13
CA TRP A 330 -30.46 -1.44 13.37
C TRP A 330 -29.51 -0.32 12.99
N ALA A 331 -29.56 0.10 11.73
CA ALA A 331 -28.66 1.09 11.17
C ALA A 331 -29.40 2.12 10.31
N MET A 332 -28.85 3.34 10.18
CA MET A 332 -29.44 4.42 9.40
C MET A 332 -28.88 4.44 7.97
N PRO A 333 -29.63 4.97 6.98
CA PRO A 333 -29.12 5.15 5.61
C PRO A 333 -27.84 5.99 5.57
N GLY A 334 -26.84 5.53 4.83
CA GLY A 334 -25.55 6.19 4.72
C GLY A 334 -24.52 5.79 5.79
N ASP A 335 -24.92 5.05 6.83
CA ASP A 335 -23.99 4.52 7.81
C ASP A 335 -23.03 3.50 7.16
N LYS A 336 -21.80 3.49 7.67
CA LYS A 336 -20.75 2.55 7.30
C LYS A 336 -20.20 1.90 8.55
N PHE A 337 -20.25 0.57 8.60
CA PHE A 337 -19.82 -0.21 9.74
C PHE A 337 -18.79 -1.25 9.34
N ILE A 338 -17.90 -1.54 10.28
CA ILE A 338 -16.98 -2.67 10.21
C ILE A 338 -17.36 -3.64 11.33
N PHE A 339 -17.76 -4.85 10.96
CA PHE A 339 -18.11 -5.91 11.92
C PHE A 339 -16.88 -6.77 12.20
N VAL A 340 -16.53 -6.92 13.47
CA VAL A 340 -15.35 -7.69 13.92
C VAL A 340 -15.77 -8.68 15.00
N PRO A 341 -15.95 -9.97 14.67
CA PRO A 341 -16.23 -10.99 15.67
C PRO A 341 -15.02 -11.23 16.57
N GLN A 342 -15.28 -11.37 17.87
CA GLN A 342 -14.29 -11.60 18.89
C GLN A 342 -14.71 -12.76 19.79
N ASP A 343 -13.71 -13.55 20.17
CA ASP A 343 -13.86 -14.58 21.19
C ASP A 343 -13.58 -13.97 22.57
N SER A 344 -14.59 -13.96 23.44
CA SER A 344 -14.53 -13.37 24.79
C SER A 344 -13.92 -14.29 25.85
N ARG A 345 -13.48 -15.51 25.47
CA ARG A 345 -12.87 -16.47 26.40
C ARG A 345 -11.53 -15.96 26.94
N GLY A 346 -11.32 -16.14 28.25
CA GLY A 346 -10.19 -15.60 29.00
C GLY A 346 -8.86 -16.33 28.78
N ASP A 347 -7.81 -15.79 29.38
CA ASP A 347 -6.44 -16.33 29.35
C ASP A 347 -6.37 -17.70 30.06
N GLY A 348 -6.45 -18.77 29.28
CA GLY A 348 -6.41 -20.15 29.76
C GLY A 348 -7.03 -21.15 28.77
N GLU A 349 -7.91 -20.69 27.89
CA GLU A 349 -8.53 -21.52 26.84
C GLU A 349 -7.98 -21.17 25.45
N LYS A 350 -7.97 -22.16 24.55
CA LYS A 350 -7.59 -21.93 23.15
C LYS A 350 -8.66 -21.07 22.47
N ARG A 351 -8.29 -19.84 22.12
CA ARG A 351 -9.17 -18.84 21.52
C ARG A 351 -9.45 -19.17 20.05
N MET A 352 -10.63 -18.77 19.60
CA MET A 352 -11.08 -18.87 18.22
C MET A 352 -10.71 -17.62 17.44
N LEU A 353 -10.39 -17.83 16.17
CA LEU A 353 -10.19 -16.80 15.18
C LEU A 353 -11.25 -16.92 14.09
N PHE A 354 -11.61 -15.77 13.50
CA PHE A 354 -12.66 -15.66 12.51
C PHE A 354 -12.09 -15.25 11.15
N TYR A 355 -12.65 -15.86 10.10
CA TYR A 355 -12.23 -15.72 8.71
C TYR A 355 -13.44 -15.27 7.86
N PRO A 356 -13.40 -14.09 7.21
CA PRO A 356 -12.38 -13.05 7.34
C PRO A 356 -12.37 -12.42 8.74
N ARG A 357 -11.33 -11.66 9.11
CA ARG A 357 -11.27 -10.99 10.42
C ARG A 357 -12.34 -9.91 10.60
N GLN A 358 -12.70 -9.23 9.51
CA GLN A 358 -13.62 -8.09 9.55
C GLN A 358 -14.39 -7.97 8.25
N GLN A 359 -15.63 -7.46 8.32
CA GLN A 359 -16.48 -7.23 7.15
C GLN A 359 -16.93 -5.77 7.10
N HIS A 360 -16.72 -5.14 5.94
CA HIS A 360 -17.13 -3.76 5.68
C HIS A 360 -18.55 -3.76 5.09
N VAL A 361 -19.44 -2.97 5.69
CA VAL A 361 -20.85 -2.89 5.29
C VAL A 361 -21.24 -1.43 5.16
N SER A 362 -21.80 -1.06 4.01
CA SER A 362 -22.34 0.27 3.74
C SER A 362 -23.79 0.17 3.32
N ILE A 363 -24.66 0.99 3.91
CA ILE A 363 -26.08 0.98 3.60
C ILE A 363 -26.38 1.99 2.50
N ILE A 364 -26.75 1.48 1.33
CA ILE A 364 -27.24 2.27 0.19
C ILE A 364 -28.76 2.40 0.33
N GLN A 365 -29.31 3.57 -0.02
CA GLN A 365 -30.75 3.73 -0.16
C GLN A 365 -31.20 2.94 -1.39
N ASP A 366 -31.85 1.79 -1.18
CA ASP A 366 -32.92 1.21 -2.02
C ASP A 366 -33.09 -0.29 -1.71
N ASP A 367 -34.06 -0.64 -0.86
CA ASP A 367 -34.47 -2.01 -0.48
C ASP A 367 -33.74 -2.64 0.74
N CYS A 368 -34.20 -3.82 1.16
CA CYS A 368 -33.62 -4.55 2.30
C CYS A 368 -32.12 -4.78 2.07
N PRO A 369 -31.26 -4.42 3.04
CA PRO A 369 -29.84 -4.71 2.91
C PRO A 369 -29.62 -6.22 2.81
N PRO A 370 -28.70 -6.67 1.94
CA PRO A 370 -28.33 -8.09 1.87
C PRO A 370 -27.75 -8.55 3.21
N VAL A 371 -27.88 -9.85 3.49
CA VAL A 371 -27.26 -10.47 4.67
C VAL A 371 -25.75 -10.26 4.60
N ILE A 372 -25.16 -9.86 5.74
CA ILE A 372 -23.71 -9.67 5.86
C ILE A 372 -23.03 -11.02 5.55
N PRO A 373 -22.02 -11.04 4.67
CA PRO A 373 -21.27 -12.27 4.37
C PRO A 373 -20.83 -12.98 5.66
N PRO A 374 -20.95 -14.32 5.71
CA PRO A 374 -20.73 -15.06 6.95
C PRO A 374 -19.27 -15.05 7.39
N PHE A 375 -19.07 -15.06 8.70
CA PHE A 375 -17.77 -15.31 9.31
C PHE A 375 -17.60 -16.80 9.61
N TYR A 376 -16.42 -17.36 9.37
CA TYR A 376 -16.10 -18.73 9.73
C TYR A 376 -15.16 -18.74 10.94
N GLY A 377 -15.60 -19.33 12.06
CA GLY A 377 -14.83 -19.41 13.30
C GLY A 377 -14.23 -20.80 13.52
N ARG A 378 -12.94 -20.85 13.84
CA ARG A 378 -12.23 -22.07 14.27
C ARG A 378 -11.16 -21.74 15.29
N ILE A 379 -10.67 -22.73 16.04
CA ILE A 379 -9.55 -22.52 16.98
C ILE A 379 -8.32 -21.99 16.23
N GLY A 380 -7.67 -20.96 16.75
CA GLY A 380 -6.43 -20.44 16.18
C GLY A 380 -5.29 -21.45 16.24
N LEU A 381 -4.32 -21.32 15.35
CA LEU A 381 -3.11 -22.12 15.38
C LEU A 381 -2.30 -21.76 16.65
N TYR A 382 -1.89 -22.78 17.40
CA TYR A 382 -0.99 -22.64 18.55
C TYR A 382 0.30 -23.39 18.26
N ILE A 383 1.42 -22.68 18.37
CA ILE A 383 2.75 -23.27 18.25
C ILE A 383 3.21 -23.71 19.63
N GLU A 384 3.35 -25.02 19.79
CA GLU A 384 3.82 -25.66 21.01
C GLU A 384 5.26 -26.13 20.78
N GLY A 385 6.13 -25.83 21.73
CA GLY A 385 7.55 -26.12 21.62
C GLY A 385 8.23 -26.28 22.98
N SER A 386 9.52 -26.60 22.95
CA SER A 386 10.28 -26.89 24.17
C SER A 386 11.74 -26.45 24.07
N VAL A 387 12.33 -26.19 25.22
CA VAL A 387 13.75 -25.85 25.33
C VAL A 387 14.47 -26.82 26.25
N SER A 388 15.64 -27.29 25.80
CA SER A 388 16.50 -28.23 26.51
C SER A 388 17.88 -27.63 26.80
N PRO A 389 18.38 -27.66 28.05
CA PRO A 389 17.70 -28.10 29.26
C PRO A 389 16.48 -27.21 29.59
N PRO A 390 15.53 -27.70 30.42
CA PRO A 390 14.33 -26.95 30.76
C PRO A 390 14.71 -25.66 31.52
N LEU A 391 14.32 -24.52 30.96
CA LEU A 391 14.65 -23.19 31.46
C LEU A 391 13.45 -22.27 31.29
N SER A 392 13.09 -21.54 32.34
CA SER A 392 12.06 -20.49 32.28
C SER A 392 12.57 -19.22 31.61
N ASP A 393 11.66 -18.33 31.23
CA ASP A 393 11.96 -16.95 30.84
C ASP A 393 12.85 -16.84 29.58
N ILE A 394 12.78 -17.80 28.68
CA ILE A 394 13.33 -17.66 27.33
C ILE A 394 12.30 -16.92 26.49
N ASN A 395 12.71 -15.83 25.85
CA ASN A 395 11.83 -15.05 24.99
C ASN A 395 11.69 -15.76 23.65
N ILE A 396 10.48 -16.22 23.35
CA ILE A 396 10.10 -16.86 22.10
C ILE A 396 9.34 -15.84 21.25
N LYS A 397 9.82 -15.59 20.05
CA LYS A 397 9.17 -14.73 19.05
C LYS A 397 8.70 -15.57 17.90
N ILE A 398 7.43 -15.40 17.54
CA ILE A 398 6.85 -15.98 16.34
C ILE A 398 6.80 -14.91 15.29
N ILE A 399 7.44 -15.16 14.15
CA ILE A 399 7.63 -14.22 13.06
C ILE A 399 6.86 -14.71 11.84
N ALA A 400 6.07 -13.84 11.24
CA ALA A 400 5.31 -14.15 10.03
C ALA A 400 6.25 -14.43 8.85
N ALA A 401 6.11 -15.60 8.21
CA ALA A 401 6.93 -15.97 7.05
C ALA A 401 6.45 -15.34 5.74
N SER A 402 5.24 -14.80 5.70
CA SER A 402 4.64 -14.11 4.54
C SER A 402 3.58 -13.10 4.98
N GLU A 403 3.02 -12.35 4.03
CA GLU A 403 1.91 -11.42 4.29
C GLU A 403 0.59 -12.17 4.47
N SER A 404 -0.09 -11.97 5.61
CA SER A 404 -1.37 -12.60 5.94
C SER A 404 -2.53 -11.80 5.32
N HIS A 405 -3.55 -12.52 4.86
CA HIS A 405 -4.78 -11.91 4.36
C HIS A 405 -5.77 -11.62 5.50
N ASN A 406 -5.66 -12.37 6.60
CA ASN A 406 -6.59 -12.29 7.74
C ASN A 406 -6.01 -11.48 8.91
N ALA A 407 -4.70 -11.41 9.04
CA ALA A 407 -4.00 -10.61 10.05
C ALA A 407 -3.25 -9.44 9.39
N PRO A 408 -3.09 -8.29 10.08
CA PRO A 408 -2.28 -7.17 9.62
C PRO A 408 -0.79 -7.45 9.84
N LEU A 409 -0.32 -8.59 9.32
CA LEU A 409 1.05 -9.09 9.45
C LEU A 409 1.71 -9.10 8.08
N LYS A 410 2.87 -8.46 7.97
CA LYS A 410 3.76 -8.54 6.82
C LYS A 410 4.88 -9.54 7.07
N HIS A 411 5.58 -9.93 6.01
CA HIS A 411 6.77 -10.76 6.12
C HIS A 411 7.79 -10.14 7.10
N GLY A 412 8.15 -10.87 8.14
CA GLY A 412 9.10 -10.43 9.17
C GLY A 412 8.47 -9.75 10.39
N ASP A 413 7.15 -9.51 10.40
CA ASP A 413 6.47 -8.97 11.57
C ASP A 413 6.35 -10.02 12.69
N VAL A 414 6.41 -9.55 13.94
CA VAL A 414 6.21 -10.41 15.11
C VAL A 414 4.71 -10.66 15.30
N ALA A 415 4.28 -11.91 15.10
CA ALA A 415 2.89 -12.34 15.20
C ALA A 415 2.47 -12.62 16.65
N ALA A 416 3.36 -13.21 17.45
CA ALA A 416 3.14 -13.47 18.86
C ALA A 416 4.48 -13.55 19.61
N GLU A 417 4.44 -13.23 20.91
CA GLU A 417 5.56 -13.44 21.83
C GLU A 417 5.11 -14.34 22.98
N ALA A 418 5.99 -15.22 23.43
CA ALA A 418 5.76 -16.08 24.57
C ALA A 418 7.05 -16.26 25.39
N THR A 419 6.89 -16.77 26.61
CA THR A 419 8.00 -17.14 27.47
C THR A 419 7.90 -18.59 27.86
N THR A 420 9.04 -19.29 27.94
CA THR A 420 9.07 -20.67 28.43
C THR A 420 8.75 -20.75 29.92
N GLY A 421 8.02 -21.81 30.31
CA GLY A 421 7.77 -22.17 31.70
C GLY A 421 9.00 -22.77 32.39
N ALA A 422 8.88 -23.05 33.70
CA ALA A 422 9.94 -23.71 34.48
C ALA A 422 10.26 -25.13 33.98
N ASP A 423 9.31 -25.76 33.28
CA ASP A 423 9.43 -27.04 32.61
C ASP A 423 10.09 -26.94 31.21
N GLY A 424 10.39 -25.72 30.74
CA GLY A 424 10.99 -25.45 29.43
C GLY A 424 10.01 -25.50 28.26
N PHE A 425 8.72 -25.72 28.51
CA PHE A 425 7.70 -25.71 27.46
C PHE A 425 7.15 -24.31 27.22
N TYR A 426 6.73 -24.04 25.99
CA TYR A 426 6.04 -22.81 25.64
C TYR A 426 4.88 -23.09 24.67
N ILE A 427 3.86 -22.25 24.76
CA ILE A 427 2.71 -22.24 23.87
C ILE A 427 2.51 -20.80 23.43
N ALA A 428 2.44 -20.57 22.12
CA ALA A 428 2.30 -19.24 21.56
C ALA A 428 1.21 -19.21 20.49
N GLY A 429 0.29 -18.25 20.62
CA GLY A 429 -0.91 -18.10 19.81
C GLY A 429 -2.00 -17.33 20.57
N PRO A 430 -3.21 -17.19 20.01
CA PRO A 430 -3.70 -17.78 18.76
C PRO A 430 -3.13 -17.11 17.50
N LEU A 431 -2.85 -17.89 16.46
CA LEU A 431 -2.33 -17.42 15.17
C LEU A 431 -3.29 -17.79 14.02
N TYR A 432 -3.31 -16.98 12.96
CA TYR A 432 -4.04 -17.31 11.73
C TYR A 432 -3.30 -18.39 10.95
N ASP A 433 -4.01 -19.35 10.37
CA ASP A 433 -3.44 -20.50 9.65
C ASP A 433 -3.31 -20.26 8.13
N ASP A 434 -3.45 -19.01 7.68
CA ASP A 434 -3.33 -18.63 6.28
C ASP A 434 -1.88 -18.43 5.81
N ILE A 435 -0.92 -18.43 6.75
CA ILE A 435 0.51 -18.29 6.53
C ILE A 435 1.32 -19.23 7.43
N ASP A 436 2.56 -19.50 7.02
CA ASP A 436 3.55 -20.18 7.86
C ASP A 436 4.24 -19.18 8.82
N TYR A 437 4.82 -19.70 9.89
CA TYR A 437 5.54 -18.90 10.89
C TYR A 437 6.92 -19.47 11.21
N ASN A 438 7.88 -18.58 11.42
CA ASN A 438 9.20 -18.91 11.93
C ASN A 438 9.26 -18.62 13.43
N VAL A 439 9.97 -19.46 14.17
CA VAL A 439 10.11 -19.31 15.63
C VAL A 439 11.55 -19.00 15.98
N GLU A 440 11.77 -17.90 16.68
CA GLU A 440 13.07 -17.50 17.21
C GLU A 440 13.05 -17.51 18.73
N ALA A 441 14.16 -17.93 19.35
CA ALA A 441 14.29 -18.00 20.80
C ALA A 441 15.54 -17.26 21.24
N THR A 442 15.40 -16.36 22.22
CA THR A 442 16.50 -15.54 22.72
C THR A 442 16.50 -15.45 24.24
N LYS A 443 17.69 -15.46 24.85
CA LYS A 443 17.89 -15.21 26.28
C LYS A 443 19.27 -14.63 26.53
N SER A 444 19.34 -13.53 27.29
CA SER A 444 20.60 -12.86 27.61
C SER A 444 21.55 -13.77 28.39
N GLY A 445 22.82 -13.85 27.98
CA GLY A 445 23.84 -14.71 28.61
C GLY A 445 23.70 -16.20 28.28
N TYR A 446 22.83 -16.55 27.32
CA TYR A 446 22.68 -17.90 26.81
C TYR A 446 22.90 -17.91 25.30
N HIS A 447 23.53 -18.97 24.81
CA HIS A 447 23.57 -19.29 23.40
C HIS A 447 22.44 -20.28 23.10
N VAL A 448 21.52 -19.88 22.21
CA VAL A 448 20.35 -20.66 21.82
C VAL A 448 20.57 -21.24 20.42
N LYS A 449 20.38 -22.54 20.26
CA LYS A 449 20.54 -23.27 19.00
C LYS A 449 19.27 -24.03 18.65
N HIS A 450 18.85 -24.03 17.39
CA HIS A 450 17.73 -24.84 16.93
C HIS A 450 18.04 -26.34 16.99
N LEU A 451 17.14 -27.13 17.59
CA LEU A 451 17.16 -28.60 17.59
C LEU A 451 16.08 -29.19 16.68
N GLY A 452 14.97 -28.48 16.51
CA GLY A 452 13.83 -28.87 15.66
C GLY A 452 13.05 -27.64 15.23
N PRO A 453 11.86 -27.82 14.61
CA PRO A 453 11.05 -26.71 14.14
C PRO A 453 10.63 -25.76 15.27
N HIS A 454 10.24 -26.30 16.43
CA HIS A 454 9.81 -25.54 17.62
C HIS A 454 10.60 -25.93 18.88
N SER A 455 11.79 -26.51 18.71
CA SER A 455 12.60 -27.00 19.82
C SER A 455 13.99 -26.39 19.81
N PHE A 456 14.45 -25.93 20.97
CA PHE A 456 15.72 -25.22 21.10
C PHE A 456 16.64 -25.87 22.14
N SER A 457 17.95 -25.73 21.93
CA SER A 457 18.99 -26.06 22.89
C SER A 457 19.55 -24.77 23.47
N CYS A 458 19.65 -24.67 24.79
CA CYS A 458 20.22 -23.52 25.46
C CYS A 458 21.50 -23.88 26.21
N GLN A 459 22.56 -23.12 25.98
CA GLN A 459 23.81 -23.23 26.71
C GLN A 459 24.11 -21.93 27.42
N LYS A 460 24.29 -21.98 28.75
CA LYS A 460 24.63 -20.80 29.54
C LYS A 460 26.08 -20.41 29.25
N LEU A 461 26.30 -19.15 28.90
CA LEU A 461 27.62 -18.63 28.60
C LEU A 461 28.29 -18.14 29.89
N GLY A 462 29.59 -18.42 30.01
CA GLY A 462 30.41 -18.03 31.15
C GLY A 462 31.02 -16.64 31.00
N GLN A 463 31.67 -16.20 32.08
CA GLN A 463 32.33 -14.90 32.16
C GLN A 463 33.68 -15.02 32.89
N ILE A 464 34.65 -14.22 32.46
CA ILE A 464 35.96 -14.08 33.12
C ILE A 464 36.12 -12.62 33.54
N PHE A 465 36.14 -12.39 34.85
CA PHE A 465 36.44 -11.09 35.46
C PHE A 465 37.94 -11.00 35.73
N VAL A 466 38.58 -9.96 35.19
CA VAL A 466 40.02 -9.73 35.35
C VAL A 466 40.23 -8.51 36.23
N ARG A 467 41.07 -8.64 37.25
CA ARG A 467 41.54 -7.53 38.08
C ARG A 467 43.05 -7.52 38.14
N ILE A 468 43.65 -6.36 37.88
CA ILE A 468 45.08 -6.14 37.97
C ILE A 468 45.37 -5.17 39.10
N TYR A 469 46.21 -5.58 40.05
CA TYR A 469 46.69 -4.73 41.14
C TYR A 469 48.14 -4.35 40.94
N SER A 470 48.48 -3.08 41.14
CA SER A 470 49.88 -2.64 41.26
C SER A 470 50.43 -3.05 42.63
N LYS A 471 51.65 -3.59 42.65
CA LYS A 471 52.33 -3.97 43.89
C LYS A 471 52.99 -2.78 44.60
N GLU A 472 53.32 -1.73 43.85
CA GLU A 472 54.12 -0.59 44.33
C GLU A 472 53.26 0.59 44.79
N ASP A 473 52.09 0.80 44.17
CA ASP A 473 51.22 1.92 44.53
C ASP A 473 49.74 1.51 44.50
N THR A 474 49.08 1.67 45.63
CA THR A 474 47.65 1.35 45.82
C THR A 474 46.75 2.59 45.67
N ARG A 475 47.33 3.78 45.51
CA ARG A 475 46.60 5.06 45.49
C ARG A 475 46.33 5.58 44.07
N GLU A 476 47.13 5.18 43.10
CA GLU A 476 46.94 5.53 41.69
C GLU A 476 46.26 4.39 40.91
N PRO A 477 45.30 4.70 40.01
CA PRO A 477 44.65 3.68 39.21
C PRO A 477 45.64 3.02 38.25
N PHE A 478 45.68 1.69 38.24
CA PHE A 478 46.57 0.94 37.35
C PHE A 478 46.32 1.31 35.87
N PRO A 479 47.37 1.57 35.08
CA PRO A 479 47.24 1.90 33.66
C PRO A 479 46.58 0.77 32.86
N SER A 480 46.00 1.13 31.72
CA SER A 480 45.40 0.16 30.80
C SER A 480 46.43 -0.85 30.28
N ALA A 481 46.19 -2.14 30.50
CA ALA A 481 47.01 -3.24 30.01
C ALA A 481 46.29 -4.03 28.91
N LEU A 482 47.06 -4.61 27.99
CA LEU A 482 46.54 -5.52 26.97
C LEU A 482 46.32 -6.90 27.58
N LEU A 483 45.11 -7.43 27.45
CA LEU A 483 44.74 -8.78 27.81
C LEU A 483 44.61 -9.61 26.53
N SER A 484 45.42 -10.65 26.42
CA SER A 484 45.32 -11.66 25.37
C SER A 484 44.65 -12.89 25.94
N LEU A 485 43.39 -13.12 25.56
CA LEU A 485 42.65 -14.33 25.89
C LEU A 485 42.65 -15.26 24.68
N SER A 486 43.16 -16.47 24.85
CA SER A 486 43.07 -17.55 23.85
C SER A 486 42.21 -18.68 24.40
N GLY A 487 41.45 -19.37 23.56
CA GLY A 487 40.66 -20.53 23.94
C GLY A 487 40.82 -21.69 22.96
N GLU A 488 40.03 -22.73 23.18
CA GLU A 488 39.87 -23.85 22.23
C GLU A 488 39.32 -23.38 20.87
N ASP A 489 39.42 -24.23 19.86
CA ASP A 489 38.96 -23.97 18.48
C ASP A 489 39.50 -22.68 17.82
N GLY A 490 40.64 -22.18 18.33
CA GLY A 490 41.29 -20.98 17.81
C GLY A 490 40.65 -19.66 18.25
N TYR A 491 39.77 -19.67 19.26
CA TYR A 491 39.23 -18.45 19.86
C TYR A 491 40.38 -17.55 20.35
N ARG A 492 40.40 -16.30 19.89
CA ARG A 492 41.39 -15.29 20.30
C ARG A 492 40.71 -13.95 20.45
N ASN A 493 40.86 -13.35 21.62
CA ASN A 493 40.34 -12.03 21.93
C ASN A 493 41.42 -11.21 22.62
N ASN A 494 41.83 -10.12 21.97
CA ASN A 494 42.78 -9.15 22.51
C ASN A 494 42.02 -7.89 22.89
N SER A 495 41.95 -7.61 24.19
CA SER A 495 41.20 -6.49 24.75
C SER A 495 42.08 -5.66 25.67
N VAL A 496 41.74 -4.38 25.88
CA VAL A 496 42.50 -3.48 26.75
C VAL A 496 41.70 -3.20 28.02
N THR A 497 42.33 -3.28 29.19
CA THR A 497 41.65 -2.99 30.47
C THR A 497 41.29 -1.51 30.58
N GLY A 498 40.22 -1.21 31.33
CA GLY A 498 39.94 0.16 31.74
C GLY A 498 41.03 0.72 32.68
N VAL A 499 40.97 2.03 32.91
CA VAL A 499 41.75 2.70 33.96
C VAL A 499 41.36 2.09 35.32
N GLY A 500 42.35 1.61 36.08
CA GLY A 500 42.12 0.84 37.31
C GLY A 500 42.27 -0.67 37.15
N GLY A 501 42.64 -1.17 35.97
CA GLY A 501 43.08 -2.56 35.77
C GLY A 501 41.97 -3.61 35.76
N THR A 502 40.72 -3.23 35.54
CA THR A 502 39.58 -4.16 35.48
C THR A 502 39.09 -4.41 34.06
N PHE A 503 38.66 -5.64 33.76
CA PHE A 503 38.03 -6.01 32.49
C PHE A 503 37.11 -7.23 32.66
N ILE A 504 36.07 -7.36 31.81
CA ILE A 504 35.15 -8.50 31.81
C ILE A 504 35.11 -9.09 30.41
N PHE A 505 35.49 -10.36 30.29
CA PHE A 505 35.17 -11.15 29.10
C PHE A 505 33.83 -11.84 29.33
N ASP A 506 32.81 -11.49 28.56
CA ASP A 506 31.49 -12.08 28.61
C ASP A 506 31.21 -13.00 27.41
N ASN A 507 30.06 -13.67 27.45
CA ASN A 507 29.57 -14.53 26.36
C ASN A 507 30.54 -15.65 25.94
N LEU A 508 31.28 -16.21 26.91
CA LEU A 508 32.26 -17.26 26.64
C LEU A 508 31.60 -18.64 26.67
N PHE A 509 31.88 -19.46 25.67
CA PHE A 509 31.50 -20.86 25.71
C PHE A 509 32.31 -21.61 26.79
N PRO A 510 31.76 -22.67 27.38
CA PRO A 510 32.50 -23.53 28.30
C PRO A 510 33.68 -24.17 27.58
N GLY A 511 34.82 -24.24 28.26
CA GLY A 511 36.06 -24.75 27.69
C GLY A 511 37.29 -24.19 28.40
N SER A 512 38.45 -24.51 27.86
CA SER A 512 39.74 -24.09 28.41
C SER A 512 40.21 -22.79 27.77
N PHE A 513 40.57 -21.82 28.60
CA PHE A 513 41.11 -20.53 28.19
C PHE A 513 42.50 -20.29 28.78
N TYR A 514 43.31 -19.51 28.06
CA TYR A 514 44.62 -19.05 28.48
C TYR A 514 44.67 -17.52 28.41
N LEU A 515 44.79 -16.88 29.56
CA LEU A 515 44.77 -15.43 29.70
C LEU A 515 46.18 -14.92 30.02
N ARG A 516 46.66 -13.98 29.20
CA ARG A 516 47.96 -13.33 29.38
C ARG A 516 47.81 -11.81 29.40
N PRO A 517 48.17 -11.12 30.49
CA PRO A 517 48.31 -9.67 30.50
C PRO A 517 49.67 -9.26 29.89
N LEU A 518 49.66 -8.14 29.16
CA LEU A 518 50.83 -7.52 28.56
C LEU A 518 50.76 -6.00 28.75
N LEU A 519 51.81 -5.43 29.29
CA LEU A 519 52.01 -4.00 29.40
C LEU A 519 53.52 -3.73 29.42
N LYS A 520 54.01 -2.87 28.53
CA LYS A 520 55.43 -2.50 28.50
C LYS A 520 55.81 -1.87 29.84
N GLU A 521 57.01 -2.14 30.34
CA GLU A 521 57.52 -1.72 31.67
C GLU A 521 57.02 -2.50 32.89
N TYR A 522 56.02 -3.35 32.73
CA TYR A 522 55.45 -4.11 33.85
C TYR A 522 55.64 -5.62 33.65
N ALA A 523 55.96 -6.30 34.76
CA ALA A 523 55.92 -7.74 34.86
C ALA A 523 54.70 -8.16 35.68
N PHE A 524 54.01 -9.21 35.23
CA PHE A 524 52.81 -9.72 35.86
C PHE A 524 53.09 -11.03 36.59
N SER A 525 52.48 -11.20 37.77
CA SER A 525 52.49 -12.42 38.56
C SER A 525 51.05 -12.87 38.84
N PRO A 526 50.62 -14.03 38.31
CA PRO A 526 51.33 -14.90 37.37
C PRO A 526 51.52 -14.25 35.98
N ALA A 527 52.47 -14.73 35.18
CA ALA A 527 52.71 -14.17 33.84
C ALA A 527 51.59 -14.50 32.84
N ALA A 528 50.87 -15.59 33.07
CA ALA A 528 49.66 -16.00 32.38
C ALA A 528 48.92 -17.05 33.23
N GLN A 529 47.62 -17.22 32.99
CA GLN A 529 46.76 -18.11 33.77
C GLN A 529 45.94 -19.01 32.83
N ALA A 530 45.97 -20.32 33.08
CA ALA A 530 45.04 -21.27 32.47
C ALA A 530 43.73 -21.29 33.28
N ILE A 531 42.59 -21.27 32.57
CA ILE A 531 41.25 -21.08 33.12
C ILE A 531 40.34 -22.13 32.49
N GLU A 532 39.87 -23.09 33.29
CA GLU A 532 38.78 -24.01 32.89
C GLU A 532 37.44 -23.36 33.20
N LEU A 533 36.58 -23.13 32.21
CA LEU A 533 35.28 -22.49 32.43
C LEU A 533 34.13 -23.47 32.18
N GLY A 534 33.33 -23.75 33.20
CA GLY A 534 32.09 -24.53 33.08
C GLY A 534 30.93 -23.74 32.48
N SER A 535 29.81 -24.44 32.23
CA SER A 535 28.56 -23.83 31.72
C SER A 535 28.03 -22.75 32.65
N GLY A 536 28.04 -21.50 32.17
CA GLY A 536 27.59 -20.34 32.92
C GLY A 536 28.41 -19.98 34.16
N GLU A 537 29.63 -20.52 34.27
CA GLU A 537 30.53 -20.20 35.37
C GLU A 537 31.07 -18.77 35.22
N SER A 538 31.21 -18.07 36.34
CA SER A 538 31.90 -16.78 36.39
C SER A 538 33.16 -16.94 37.22
N ARG A 539 34.33 -16.68 36.64
CA ARG A 539 35.62 -16.76 37.34
C ARG A 539 36.29 -15.41 37.44
N GLU A 540 36.81 -15.12 38.63
CA GLU A 540 37.66 -13.96 38.86
C GLU A 540 39.14 -14.36 38.79
N ILE A 541 39.92 -13.61 38.02
CA ILE A 541 41.34 -13.81 37.81
C ILE A 541 42.07 -12.54 38.22
N ILE A 542 43.04 -12.71 39.12
CA ILE A 542 43.79 -11.63 39.72
C ILE A 542 45.24 -11.69 39.23
N PHE A 543 45.75 -10.58 38.73
CA PHE A 543 47.16 -10.39 38.39
C PHE A 543 47.78 -9.30 39.25
N HIS A 544 49.00 -9.53 39.71
CA HIS A 544 49.82 -8.51 40.37
C HIS A 544 50.86 -7.98 39.41
N ALA A 545 50.80 -6.69 39.10
CA ALA A 545 51.75 -5.99 38.27
C ALA A 545 52.85 -5.34 39.12
N THR A 546 54.10 -5.54 38.74
CA THR A 546 55.29 -4.91 39.34
C THR A 546 56.02 -4.17 38.24
N ARG A 547 56.48 -2.94 38.48
CA ARG A 547 57.19 -2.17 37.47
C ARG A 547 58.64 -2.64 37.42
N VAL A 548 59.12 -3.04 36.25
CA VAL A 548 60.46 -3.65 36.07
C VAL A 548 61.32 -2.93 35.05
N ALA A 549 60.77 -1.94 34.35
CA ALA A 549 61.52 -1.07 33.46
C ALA A 549 60.96 0.35 33.50
N TYR A 550 61.73 1.31 33.01
CA TYR A 550 61.46 2.74 33.15
C TYR A 550 61.54 3.45 31.81
N SER A 551 61.08 4.69 31.78
CA SER A 551 61.04 5.51 30.59
C SER A 551 62.08 6.64 30.62
N ALA A 552 62.52 7.06 29.44
CA ALA A 552 63.30 8.26 29.22
C ALA A 552 62.57 9.21 28.27
N MET A 553 62.47 10.48 28.64
CA MET A 553 61.60 11.48 28.01
C MET A 553 62.35 12.77 27.74
N GLY A 554 62.02 13.42 26.62
CA GLY A 554 62.59 14.70 26.22
C GLY A 554 61.88 15.29 25.01
N VAL A 555 62.42 16.41 24.52
CA VAL A 555 61.90 17.15 23.37
C VAL A 555 62.97 17.32 22.31
N VAL A 556 62.57 17.17 21.04
CA VAL A 556 63.42 17.47 19.89
C VAL A 556 62.95 18.74 19.19
N THR A 557 63.90 19.66 18.99
CA THR A 557 63.66 20.95 18.32
C THR A 557 64.65 21.19 17.19
N VAL A 558 64.32 22.04 16.24
CA VAL A 558 65.29 22.60 15.26
C VAL A 558 66.01 23.82 15.85
N LEU A 559 67.07 24.30 15.19
CA LEU A 559 67.84 25.47 15.64
C LEU A 559 66.99 26.74 15.87
N SER A 560 65.85 26.87 15.19
CA SER A 560 64.90 27.98 15.39
C SER A 560 64.07 27.88 16.68
N GLY A 561 64.20 26.79 17.44
CA GLY A 561 63.43 26.51 18.66
C GLY A 561 62.05 25.90 18.40
N GLN A 562 61.71 25.61 17.14
CA GLN A 562 60.45 24.92 16.80
C GLN A 562 60.56 23.41 17.07
N PRO A 563 59.50 22.76 17.57
CA PRO A 563 59.50 21.31 17.75
C PRO A 563 59.58 20.58 16.42
N LYS A 564 60.30 19.45 16.38
CA LYS A 564 60.47 18.63 15.18
C LYS A 564 59.81 17.25 15.35
N GLU A 565 58.78 17.02 14.55
CA GLU A 565 58.09 15.72 14.43
C GLU A 565 58.88 14.75 13.54
N GLY A 566 58.71 13.45 13.79
CA GLY A 566 59.21 12.40 12.91
C GLY A 566 60.69 12.07 13.08
N VAL A 567 61.32 12.54 14.16
CA VAL A 567 62.73 12.24 14.46
C VAL A 567 62.80 10.92 15.21
N SER A 568 63.52 9.95 14.65
CA SER A 568 63.82 8.69 15.34
C SER A 568 64.89 8.90 16.42
N ILE A 569 64.64 8.35 17.61
CA ILE A 569 65.53 8.39 18.76
C ILE A 569 65.74 6.96 19.23
N GLU A 570 66.99 6.58 19.37
CA GLU A 570 67.40 5.25 19.80
C GLU A 570 68.13 5.31 21.15
N ALA A 571 67.87 4.31 21.98
CA ALA A 571 68.60 4.03 23.22
C ALA A 571 69.31 2.69 23.07
N ARG A 572 70.64 2.72 23.18
CA ARG A 572 71.47 1.52 23.11
C ARG A 572 72.15 1.28 24.45
N ALA A 573 71.98 0.09 25.01
CA ALA A 573 72.68 -0.27 26.24
C ALA A 573 74.17 -0.53 25.99
N ASP A 574 75.01 -0.26 26.99
CA ASP A 574 76.43 -0.61 26.99
C ASP A 574 76.66 -2.13 26.94
N SER A 575 75.72 -2.90 27.49
CA SER A 575 75.68 -4.37 27.37
C SER A 575 75.06 -4.79 26.03
N GLU A 576 75.71 -5.69 25.28
CA GLU A 576 75.16 -6.16 24.00
C GLU A 576 73.76 -6.79 24.16
N GLY A 577 72.79 -6.28 23.38
CA GLY A 577 71.48 -6.92 23.21
C GLY A 577 70.25 -6.06 23.53
N PHE A 578 70.38 -4.94 24.25
CA PHE A 578 69.24 -4.05 24.54
C PHE A 578 69.26 -2.80 23.67
N TYR A 579 68.23 -2.67 22.84
CA TYR A 579 67.99 -1.55 21.94
C TYR A 579 66.52 -1.17 22.00
N GLU A 580 66.24 0.11 22.19
CA GLU A 580 64.88 0.66 22.17
C GLU A 580 64.85 1.87 21.25
N GLU A 581 63.74 2.07 20.55
CA GLU A 581 63.58 3.16 19.58
C GLU A 581 62.19 3.79 19.71
N THR A 582 62.11 5.08 19.45
CA THR A 582 60.86 5.83 19.40
C THR A 582 60.96 6.97 18.39
N VAL A 583 59.83 7.57 18.04
CA VAL A 583 59.76 8.70 17.11
C VAL A 583 59.10 9.87 17.83
N THR A 584 59.58 11.08 17.54
CA THR A 584 58.98 12.30 18.10
C THR A 584 57.60 12.58 17.53
N ASP A 585 56.69 13.03 18.38
CA ASP A 585 55.34 13.44 17.99
C ASP A 585 55.31 14.85 17.36
N SER A 586 54.12 15.32 16.97
CA SER A 586 53.87 16.67 16.40
C SER A 586 54.33 17.83 17.30
N THR A 587 54.51 17.58 18.59
CA THR A 587 55.01 18.55 19.56
C THR A 587 56.51 18.39 19.84
N GLY A 588 57.18 17.50 19.11
CA GLY A 588 58.60 17.19 19.27
C GLY A 588 58.89 16.34 20.51
N ASN A 589 57.87 15.93 21.28
CA ASN A 589 58.07 15.12 22.47
C ASN A 589 58.34 13.67 22.07
N TYR A 590 59.18 13.00 22.87
CA TYR A 590 59.42 11.58 22.73
C TYR A 590 59.45 10.86 24.08
N ARG A 591 59.15 9.56 24.06
CA ARG A 591 59.22 8.69 25.23
C ARG A 591 59.76 7.33 24.86
N LEU A 592 61.04 7.09 25.18
CA LEU A 592 61.66 5.78 25.15
C LEU A 592 61.14 4.97 26.33
N ARG A 593 60.54 3.82 26.07
CA ARG A 593 59.92 2.95 27.09
C ARG A 593 60.67 1.63 27.18
N GLY A 594 60.69 1.02 28.36
CA GLY A 594 61.24 -0.32 28.55
C GLY A 594 62.74 -0.36 28.85
N LEU A 595 63.30 0.71 29.39
CA LEU A 595 64.71 0.76 29.78
C LEU A 595 64.90 0.02 31.11
N LEU A 596 65.82 -0.96 31.14
CA LEU A 596 66.03 -1.81 32.31
C LEU A 596 66.83 -1.08 33.41
N PRO A 597 66.48 -1.24 34.70
CA PRO A 597 67.24 -0.67 35.81
C PRO A 597 68.67 -1.23 35.87
N ASP A 598 69.57 -0.49 36.51
CA ASP A 598 70.99 -0.77 36.65
C ASP A 598 71.78 -0.90 35.33
N THR A 599 71.16 -0.53 34.21
CA THR A 599 71.75 -0.55 32.88
C THR A 599 72.04 0.88 32.41
N THR A 600 73.22 1.08 31.84
CA THR A 600 73.60 2.34 31.20
C THR A 600 73.17 2.32 29.74
N TYR A 601 72.43 3.35 29.32
CA TYR A 601 71.97 3.54 27.94
C TYR A 601 72.57 4.81 27.36
N GLU A 602 73.09 4.71 26.13
CA GLU A 602 73.42 5.84 25.27
C GLU A 602 72.20 6.16 24.41
N ILE A 603 71.61 7.34 24.62
CA ILE A 603 70.46 7.85 23.88
C ILE A 603 70.95 8.83 22.82
N ARG A 604 70.51 8.67 21.58
CA ARG A 604 70.87 9.57 20.48
C ARG A 604 69.80 9.64 19.42
N VAL A 605 69.86 10.69 18.60
CA VAL A 605 69.03 10.81 17.40
C VAL A 605 69.53 9.83 16.34
N SER A 606 68.66 8.94 15.87
CA SER A 606 69.00 7.98 14.82
C SER A 606 69.06 8.69 13.47
N ARG A 607 70.13 8.44 12.70
CA ARG A 607 70.28 8.93 11.32
C ARG A 607 69.60 8.03 10.29
N LYS A 608 68.82 7.04 10.72
CA LYS A 608 68.10 6.12 9.84
C LYS A 608 66.92 6.84 9.18
N VAL A 609 66.85 6.75 7.86
CA VAL A 609 65.76 7.29 7.04
C VAL A 609 64.67 6.23 6.91
N GLU A 610 63.68 6.26 7.80
CA GLU A 610 62.42 5.56 7.58
C GLU A 610 61.36 6.58 7.14
N TYR A 611 61.04 6.55 5.84
CA TYR A 611 59.91 7.23 5.19
C TYR A 611 59.65 8.69 5.64
N GLY A 612 60.47 9.62 5.13
CA GLY A 612 60.22 11.06 5.24
C GLY A 612 61.38 11.87 4.69
N ASN A 613 61.10 13.00 4.05
CA ASN A 613 62.05 13.84 3.31
C ASN A 613 63.08 14.61 4.20
N HIS A 614 63.22 14.26 5.47
CA HIS A 614 64.02 15.04 6.42
C HIS A 614 65.33 14.33 6.73
N LEU A 615 66.38 14.67 5.98
CA LEU A 615 67.74 14.26 6.28
C LEU A 615 68.27 15.13 7.44
N ILE A 616 68.47 14.52 8.61
CA ILE A 616 69.11 15.16 9.75
C ILE A 616 70.63 15.07 9.54
N GLU A 617 71.27 16.22 9.38
CA GLU A 617 72.73 16.33 9.23
C GLU A 617 73.44 15.96 10.55
N ARG A 618 72.98 16.54 11.66
CA ARG A 618 73.54 16.31 13.01
C ARG A 618 72.53 16.66 14.10
N ALA A 619 72.77 16.15 15.31
CA ALA A 619 72.06 16.52 16.53
C ALA A 619 73.02 17.07 17.59
N SER A 620 72.51 17.92 18.48
CA SER A 620 73.24 18.46 19.63
C SER A 620 72.39 18.32 20.91
N PRO A 621 72.88 17.66 21.96
CA PRO A 621 74.13 16.87 22.01
C PRO A 621 74.12 15.69 21.02
N GLU A 622 75.30 15.14 20.70
CA GLU A 622 75.38 14.00 19.76
C GLU A 622 74.76 12.72 20.37
N SER A 623 75.00 12.49 21.66
CA SER A 623 74.35 11.48 22.47
C SER A 623 74.30 11.90 23.94
N VAL A 624 73.42 11.27 24.72
CA VAL A 624 73.30 11.46 26.17
C VAL A 624 73.32 10.09 26.84
N THR A 625 74.26 9.88 27.75
CA THR A 625 74.38 8.63 28.50
C THR A 625 73.63 8.76 29.83
N ILE A 626 72.72 7.82 30.11
CA ILE A 626 71.98 7.74 31.38
C ILE A 626 72.15 6.36 32.02
N LYS A 627 72.26 6.31 33.35
CA LYS A 627 72.19 5.06 34.11
C LYS A 627 70.81 4.94 34.72
N VAL A 628 70.03 3.94 34.30
CA VAL A 628 68.62 3.81 34.66
C VAL A 628 68.49 3.32 36.11
N GLY A 629 67.77 4.07 36.93
CA GLY A 629 67.45 3.73 38.32
C GLY A 629 66.04 3.16 38.48
N SER A 630 65.35 3.55 39.55
CA SER A 630 63.95 3.15 39.83
C SER A 630 62.92 4.23 39.49
N GLU A 631 63.27 5.18 38.61
CA GLU A 631 62.41 6.31 38.23
C GLU A 631 62.60 6.70 36.75
N ASP A 632 61.63 7.44 36.21
CA ASP A 632 61.66 7.90 34.82
C ASP A 632 62.60 9.10 34.64
N PHE A 633 63.40 9.09 33.57
CA PHE A 633 64.28 10.21 33.21
C PHE A 633 63.53 11.23 32.35
N ARG A 634 63.70 12.52 32.66
CA ARG A 634 63.06 13.64 31.94
C ARG A 634 64.08 14.70 31.58
N GLY A 635 63.78 15.50 30.55
CA GLY A 635 64.62 16.63 30.12
C GLY A 635 65.80 16.21 29.25
N LEU A 636 65.67 15.11 28.51
CA LEU A 636 66.67 14.65 27.56
C LEU A 636 66.44 15.31 26.20
N ASP A 637 66.75 16.60 26.10
CA ASP A 637 66.37 17.37 24.92
C ASP A 637 67.46 17.34 23.83
N PHE A 638 67.05 17.31 22.56
CA PHE A 638 67.95 17.36 21.41
C PHE A 638 67.60 18.52 20.46
N VAL A 639 68.63 19.15 19.90
CA VAL A 639 68.50 20.10 18.80
C VAL A 639 69.01 19.47 17.52
N VAL A 640 68.16 19.32 16.51
CA VAL A 640 68.49 18.73 15.21
C VAL A 640 68.78 19.79 14.15
N PHE A 641 69.76 19.51 13.30
CA PHE A 641 70.16 20.32 12.16
C PHE A 641 69.79 19.57 10.88
N GLU A 642 69.02 20.23 10.00
CA GLU A 642 68.50 19.64 8.77
C GLU A 642 69.43 19.92 7.58
N GLU A 643 69.54 18.97 6.65
CA GLU A 643 70.24 19.20 5.39
C GLU A 643 69.46 20.19 4.49
N PRO A 644 70.13 21.15 3.83
CA PRO A 644 69.46 22.06 2.90
C PRO A 644 68.94 21.32 1.66
N GLU A 645 67.65 21.46 1.37
CA GLU A 645 66.96 20.77 0.26
C GLU A 645 67.40 21.22 -1.15
N MET A 646 67.93 22.44 -1.30
CA MET A 646 68.27 23.03 -2.59
C MET A 646 69.77 23.08 -2.84
N THR A 647 70.19 22.70 -4.05
CA THR A 647 71.57 22.87 -4.49
C THR A 647 71.82 24.31 -4.99
N ILE A 648 73.00 24.86 -4.70
CA ILE A 648 73.40 26.20 -5.14
C ILE A 648 74.83 26.13 -5.69
N LEU A 649 74.97 26.40 -6.99
CA LEU A 649 76.25 26.61 -7.64
C LEU A 649 76.45 28.11 -7.85
N SER A 650 77.60 28.65 -7.45
CA SER A 650 77.95 30.04 -7.73
C SER A 650 79.34 30.14 -8.36
N CYS A 651 79.55 31.05 -9.31
CA CYS A 651 80.82 31.19 -10.02
C CYS A 651 81.03 32.62 -10.54
N HIS A 652 82.31 32.99 -10.68
CA HIS A 652 82.78 34.24 -11.24
C HIS A 652 83.44 34.00 -12.62
N VAL A 653 83.41 34.98 -13.54
CA VAL A 653 83.91 34.83 -14.92
C VAL A 653 84.91 35.94 -15.28
N GLU A 654 86.03 35.56 -15.92
CA GLU A 654 87.10 36.48 -16.34
C GLU A 654 87.50 36.25 -17.81
N GLY A 655 87.76 37.29 -18.61
CA GLY A 655 88.22 37.09 -20.00
C GLY A 655 88.72 38.35 -20.73
N GLN A 656 89.27 38.17 -21.93
CA GLN A 656 89.78 39.27 -22.77
C GLN A 656 88.64 39.88 -23.62
N ARG A 657 88.69 41.20 -23.88
CA ARG A 657 87.68 41.98 -24.64
C ARG A 657 86.23 41.85 -24.12
N MET A 658 86.04 41.67 -22.80
CA MET A 658 84.72 41.47 -22.17
C MET A 658 83.68 42.55 -22.50
N LYS A 659 84.08 43.83 -22.61
CA LYS A 659 83.13 44.92 -22.90
C LYS A 659 82.46 44.81 -24.28
N GLU A 660 83.12 44.17 -25.24
CA GLU A 660 82.63 44.06 -26.62
C GLU A 660 81.85 42.76 -26.86
N LEU A 661 82.15 41.72 -26.08
CA LEU A 661 81.67 40.36 -26.32
C LEU A 661 80.67 39.86 -25.27
N HIS A 662 80.36 40.67 -24.25
CA HIS A 662 79.45 40.31 -23.15
C HIS A 662 78.10 39.78 -23.63
N SER A 663 77.48 40.44 -24.62
CA SER A 663 76.18 40.03 -25.19
C SER A 663 76.22 38.73 -25.99
N HIS A 664 77.41 38.21 -26.29
CA HIS A 664 77.61 37.02 -27.13
C HIS A 664 78.15 35.82 -26.33
N ILE A 665 78.31 35.94 -25.00
CA ILE A 665 78.80 34.86 -24.14
C ILE A 665 77.65 34.30 -23.31
N GLN A 666 77.49 32.98 -23.35
CA GLN A 666 76.55 32.22 -22.53
C GLN A 666 77.30 31.32 -21.58
N VAL A 667 76.77 31.20 -20.36
CA VAL A 667 77.17 30.19 -19.38
C VAL A 667 76.39 28.94 -19.69
N GLU A 668 77.09 27.82 -19.83
CA GLU A 668 76.53 26.52 -20.12
C GLU A 668 76.93 25.55 -18.99
N VAL A 669 75.92 25.02 -18.29
CA VAL A 669 76.07 23.99 -17.26
C VAL A 669 75.60 22.67 -17.87
N LYS A 670 76.51 21.71 -17.99
CA LYS A 670 76.24 20.37 -18.54
C LYS A 670 76.35 19.33 -17.46
N SER A 671 75.65 18.20 -17.64
CA SER A 671 75.96 17.01 -16.85
C SER A 671 77.35 16.48 -17.23
N ALA A 672 78.17 16.10 -16.25
CA ALA A 672 79.45 15.43 -16.50
C ALA A 672 79.27 13.99 -16.99
N THR A 673 78.14 13.35 -16.66
CA THR A 673 77.83 11.97 -17.08
C THR A 673 77.28 11.89 -18.50
N ASP A 674 76.63 12.95 -18.97
CA ASP A 674 76.14 13.09 -20.35
C ASP A 674 76.46 14.49 -20.87
N PRO A 675 77.59 14.67 -21.59
CA PRO A 675 78.01 15.96 -22.12
C PRO A 675 77.05 16.55 -23.16
N MET A 676 76.10 15.78 -23.69
CA MET A 676 75.05 16.27 -24.60
C MET A 676 73.85 16.84 -23.83
N LYS A 677 73.69 16.52 -22.54
CA LYS A 677 72.61 17.01 -21.70
C LYS A 677 73.00 18.33 -21.04
N ILE A 678 72.39 19.41 -21.53
CA ILE A 678 72.57 20.75 -20.99
C ILE A 678 71.53 20.99 -19.89
N GLU A 679 71.97 21.20 -18.66
CA GLU A 679 71.11 21.43 -17.50
C GLU A 679 70.70 22.89 -17.38
N SER A 680 71.56 23.82 -17.79
CA SER A 680 71.24 25.24 -17.80
C SER A 680 72.07 26.00 -18.83
N VAL A 681 71.44 26.90 -19.58
CA VAL A 681 72.11 27.89 -20.45
C VAL A 681 71.50 29.25 -20.22
N PHE A 682 72.34 30.25 -19.94
CA PHE A 682 71.89 31.63 -19.82
C PHE A 682 72.99 32.60 -20.25
N PRO A 683 72.64 33.80 -20.74
CA PRO A 683 73.64 34.83 -21.05
C PRO A 683 74.40 35.21 -19.78
N LEU A 684 75.72 35.47 -19.92
CA LEU A 684 76.55 35.89 -18.80
C LEU A 684 75.99 37.20 -18.19
N PRO A 685 75.72 37.29 -16.87
CA PRO A 685 75.27 38.54 -16.27
C PRO A 685 76.31 39.66 -16.37
N LEU A 686 75.87 40.93 -16.38
CA LEU A 686 76.76 42.11 -16.44
C LEU A 686 77.74 42.20 -15.25
N SER A 687 77.43 41.56 -14.13
CA SER A 687 78.29 41.46 -12.94
C SER A 687 79.45 40.48 -13.10
N ASN A 688 79.49 39.69 -14.18
CA ASN A 688 80.42 38.57 -14.37
C ASN A 688 80.37 37.54 -13.23
N PHE A 689 79.26 37.49 -12.48
CA PHE A 689 79.00 36.54 -11.41
C PHE A 689 77.61 35.96 -11.60
N PHE A 690 77.48 34.66 -11.44
CA PHE A 690 76.19 33.98 -11.52
C PHE A 690 76.03 32.96 -10.39
N SER A 691 74.77 32.73 -10.02
CA SER A 691 74.39 31.63 -9.13
C SER A 691 73.21 30.88 -9.73
N VAL A 692 73.37 29.57 -9.86
CA VAL A 692 72.36 28.63 -10.33
C VAL A 692 71.85 27.85 -9.14
N LYS A 693 70.54 27.88 -8.93
CA LYS A 693 69.85 27.10 -7.89
C LYS A 693 69.17 25.90 -8.51
N ASN A 694 68.93 24.86 -7.71
CA ASN A 694 68.16 23.67 -8.09
C ASN A 694 68.77 22.87 -9.25
N LEU A 695 70.10 22.80 -9.31
CA LEU A 695 70.78 21.87 -10.20
C LEU A 695 70.60 20.43 -9.68
N PRO A 696 70.38 19.43 -10.56
CA PRO A 696 70.23 18.06 -10.12
C PRO A 696 71.48 17.58 -9.36
N LYS A 697 71.30 16.78 -8.30
CA LYS A 697 72.44 16.20 -7.57
C LYS A 697 73.26 15.33 -8.53
N GLY A 698 74.57 15.56 -8.57
CA GLY A 698 75.49 14.90 -9.50
C GLY A 698 76.65 15.80 -9.90
N LYS A 699 77.49 15.28 -10.80
CA LYS A 699 78.64 16.00 -11.34
C LYS A 699 78.24 16.84 -12.55
N HIS A 700 78.64 18.11 -12.55
CA HIS A 700 78.34 19.09 -13.59
C HIS A 700 79.62 19.68 -14.17
N LEU A 701 79.63 19.96 -15.48
CA LEU A 701 80.68 20.67 -16.18
C LEU A 701 80.22 22.09 -16.48
N LEU A 702 81.00 23.06 -16.05
CA LEU A 702 80.76 24.48 -16.22
C LEU A 702 81.64 25.02 -17.35
N GLN A 703 81.03 25.57 -18.41
CA GLN A 703 81.75 26.07 -19.57
C GLN A 703 81.12 27.37 -20.09
N LEU A 704 81.92 28.24 -20.72
CA LEU A 704 81.43 29.39 -21.48
C LEU A 704 81.35 29.05 -22.96
N ARG A 705 80.31 29.56 -23.62
CA ARG A 705 80.10 29.42 -25.05
C ARG A 705 79.88 30.78 -25.69
N SER A 706 80.56 31.02 -26.81
CA SER A 706 80.29 32.20 -27.65
C SER A 706 79.23 31.88 -28.70
N THR A 707 78.29 32.81 -28.92
CA THR A 707 77.26 32.74 -29.98
C THR A 707 77.69 33.44 -31.27
N MET A 708 78.92 33.96 -31.35
CA MET A 708 79.43 34.65 -32.53
C MET A 708 79.91 33.65 -33.59
N LEU A 709 79.26 33.62 -34.76
CA LEU A 709 79.59 32.76 -35.90
C LEU A 709 80.41 33.55 -36.93
N SER A 710 81.74 33.44 -36.92
CA SER A 710 82.59 33.88 -38.03
C SER A 710 83.80 32.95 -38.12
N GLY A 711 84.05 32.40 -39.30
CA GLY A 711 85.14 31.44 -39.56
C GLY A 711 86.56 32.00 -39.41
N THR A 712 86.71 33.21 -38.84
CA THR A 712 87.97 33.94 -38.68
C THR A 712 88.47 33.98 -37.22
N HIS A 713 87.65 33.57 -36.24
CA HIS A 713 87.97 33.63 -34.80
C HIS A 713 87.61 32.32 -34.08
N ARG A 714 88.51 31.78 -33.26
CA ARG A 714 88.31 30.57 -32.44
C ARG A 714 88.16 30.94 -30.95
N PHE A 715 87.04 30.57 -30.33
CA PHE A 715 86.74 30.82 -28.91
C PHE A 715 87.10 29.60 -28.05
N GLU A 716 87.96 29.79 -27.05
CA GLU A 716 88.36 28.75 -26.10
C GLU A 716 87.93 29.14 -24.67
N SER A 717 87.19 28.25 -24.00
CA SER A 717 86.77 28.40 -22.60
C SER A 717 87.39 27.29 -21.75
N GLU A 718 87.78 27.63 -20.52
CA GLU A 718 88.02 26.63 -19.48
C GLU A 718 86.74 25.84 -19.17
N ILE A 719 86.91 24.61 -18.71
CA ILE A 719 85.81 23.73 -18.26
C ILE A 719 86.12 23.34 -16.82
N ILE A 720 85.19 23.57 -15.90
CA ILE A 720 85.34 23.22 -14.49
C ILE A 720 84.32 22.15 -14.10
N GLU A 721 84.77 21.03 -13.53
CA GLU A 721 83.89 19.99 -12.97
C GLU A 721 83.51 20.29 -11.52
N VAL A 722 82.23 20.14 -11.21
CA VAL A 722 81.62 20.46 -9.92
C VAL A 722 80.79 19.27 -9.46
N ASP A 723 80.99 18.82 -8.22
CA ASP A 723 80.26 17.69 -7.65
C ASP A 723 79.20 18.16 -6.64
N LEU A 724 77.95 18.30 -7.11
CA LEU A 724 76.81 18.69 -6.26
C LEU A 724 76.19 17.51 -5.49
N GLU A 725 76.72 16.30 -5.67
CA GLU A 725 76.34 15.13 -4.87
C GLU A 725 77.07 15.13 -3.53
N LYS A 726 78.33 15.59 -3.49
CA LYS A 726 79.13 15.72 -2.25
C LYS A 726 78.83 16.99 -1.46
N SER A 727 78.54 18.10 -2.13
CA SER A 727 78.25 19.38 -1.48
C SER A 727 77.09 20.05 -2.19
N SER A 728 75.96 20.22 -1.51
CA SER A 728 74.77 20.85 -2.10
C SER A 728 75.01 22.33 -2.41
N GLN A 729 75.93 23.02 -1.72
CA GLN A 729 76.30 24.40 -2.00
C GLN A 729 77.79 24.51 -2.28
N ILE A 730 78.15 25.07 -3.45
CA ILE A 730 79.55 25.24 -3.84
C ILE A 730 79.79 26.54 -4.61
N HIS A 731 80.90 27.21 -4.30
CA HIS A 731 81.41 28.36 -5.02
C HIS A 731 82.66 27.96 -5.80
N VAL A 732 82.67 28.24 -7.10
CA VAL A 732 83.72 27.83 -8.03
C VAL A 732 84.47 29.06 -8.50
N GLY A 733 85.81 28.98 -8.53
CA GLY A 733 86.74 30.05 -8.91
C GLY A 733 86.51 30.62 -10.32
N PRO A 734 87.33 31.61 -10.77
CA PRO A 734 87.03 32.34 -11.99
C PRO A 734 87.11 31.44 -13.23
N LEU A 735 86.00 31.32 -13.96
CA LEU A 735 85.92 30.61 -15.23
C LEU A 735 86.46 31.51 -16.35
N ARG A 736 87.55 31.09 -17.01
CA ARG A 736 88.26 31.95 -17.98
C ARG A 736 88.03 31.58 -19.44
N TYR A 737 88.11 32.57 -20.35
CA TYR A 737 88.06 32.35 -21.80
C TYR A 737 89.07 33.21 -22.61
N ARG A 738 89.45 32.75 -23.82
CA ARG A 738 90.38 33.40 -24.77
C ARG A 738 89.88 33.28 -26.24
N ILE A 739 90.37 34.15 -27.14
CA ILE A 739 90.00 34.19 -28.56
C ILE A 739 91.26 34.26 -29.44
N GLU A 740 91.38 33.38 -30.45
CA GLU A 740 92.47 33.33 -31.45
C GLU A 740 91.97 33.69 -32.88
N GLU A 741 92.78 34.33 -33.71
CA GLU A 741 92.48 34.69 -35.13
C GLU A 741 93.23 33.78 -36.12
N ASP A 742 92.54 33.21 -37.12
CA ASP A 742 93.11 32.20 -38.04
C ASP A 742 93.15 32.73 -39.50
N HIS A 743 94.31 32.69 -40.17
CA HIS A 743 94.50 33.15 -41.56
C HIS A 743 95.08 31.99 -42.43
N GLN A 744 94.27 31.38 -43.30
CA GLN A 744 94.69 30.27 -44.18
C GLN A 744 95.48 30.73 -45.43
N LYS A 745 96.57 30.01 -45.76
CA LYS A 745 97.30 30.02 -47.05
C LYS A 745 96.98 28.76 -47.86
N GLN A 746 96.89 28.87 -49.19
CA GLN A 746 96.33 27.85 -50.09
C GLN A 746 97.34 27.43 -51.18
N GLU A 747 97.67 26.13 -51.32
CA GLU A 747 98.21 25.52 -52.54
C GLU A 747 97.87 24.00 -52.69
N LEU A 748 97.31 23.67 -53.87
CA LEU A 748 97.59 22.60 -54.86
C LEU A 748 97.90 21.12 -54.48
N THR A 749 97.16 20.21 -55.14
CA THR A 749 97.27 18.73 -55.18
C THR A 749 98.37 18.19 -56.13
N PRO A 750 98.91 16.97 -55.89
CA PRO A 750 98.98 15.96 -56.97
C PRO A 750 98.79 14.48 -56.55
N VAL A 751 98.79 13.61 -57.58
CA VAL A 751 98.26 12.22 -57.70
C VAL A 751 99.40 11.17 -57.88
N HIS A 752 99.14 9.86 -57.63
CA HIS A 752 99.37 8.66 -58.51
C HIS A 752 99.97 7.40 -57.85
N ALA A 753 99.37 6.21 -58.10
CA ALA A 753 100.04 4.92 -58.44
C ALA A 753 99.12 3.63 -58.46
N TYR A 754 97.84 3.69 -58.83
CA TYR A 754 96.94 2.51 -58.75
C TYR A 754 97.04 1.38 -59.82
N PRO A 755 97.61 1.55 -61.04
CA PRO A 755 97.50 0.49 -62.05
C PRO A 755 98.49 -0.69 -61.89
N LEU A 756 99.48 -0.60 -61.00
CA LEU A 756 100.45 -1.69 -60.77
C LEU A 756 99.90 -2.79 -59.83
N ILE A 757 99.00 -2.41 -58.92
CA ILE A 757 98.46 -3.31 -57.88
C ILE A 757 97.43 -4.28 -58.48
N VAL A 758 96.67 -3.86 -59.48
CA VAL A 758 95.63 -4.68 -60.13
C VAL A 758 96.26 -5.81 -60.96
N GLY A 759 97.41 -5.56 -61.60
CA GLY A 759 98.07 -6.57 -62.44
C GLY A 759 98.59 -7.79 -61.68
N VAL A 760 99.08 -7.60 -60.44
CA VAL A 760 99.62 -8.71 -59.62
C VAL A 760 98.49 -9.56 -59.03
N ALA A 761 97.37 -8.94 -58.66
CA ALA A 761 96.24 -9.62 -58.02
C ALA A 761 95.54 -10.64 -58.96
N VAL A 762 95.47 -10.35 -60.27
CA VAL A 762 94.80 -11.24 -61.24
C VAL A 762 95.60 -12.53 -61.50
N ILE A 763 96.93 -12.46 -61.46
CA ILE A 763 97.81 -13.62 -61.70
C ILE A 763 97.73 -14.62 -60.52
N ILE A 764 97.67 -14.11 -59.29
CA ILE A 764 97.54 -14.95 -58.09
C ILE A 764 96.18 -15.68 -58.08
N LEU A 765 95.12 -15.00 -58.54
CA LEU A 765 93.77 -15.56 -58.56
C LEU A 765 93.65 -16.74 -59.54
N PHE A 766 94.31 -16.68 -60.71
CA PHE A 766 94.29 -17.77 -61.70
C PHE A 766 95.02 -19.04 -61.26
N ILE A 767 96.09 -18.94 -60.47
CA ILE A 767 96.87 -20.12 -60.03
C ILE A 767 96.12 -20.90 -58.94
N SER A 768 95.25 -20.24 -58.17
CA SER A 768 94.52 -20.85 -57.05
C SER A 768 93.21 -21.59 -57.45
N MET A 769 92.77 -21.47 -58.70
CA MET A 769 91.48 -21.99 -59.19
C MET A 769 91.28 -23.52 -59.14
N PRO A 770 92.29 -24.42 -59.19
CA PRO A 770 92.02 -25.85 -59.12
C PRO A 770 91.69 -26.39 -57.72
N ARG A 771 91.93 -25.62 -56.63
CA ARG A 771 91.69 -26.06 -55.25
C ARG A 771 90.45 -25.46 -54.58
N LEU A 772 89.82 -24.46 -55.19
CA LEU A 772 88.58 -23.84 -54.69
C LEU A 772 87.32 -24.64 -55.05
N LYS A 773 87.41 -25.58 -56.01
CA LYS A 773 86.25 -26.34 -56.50
C LYS A 773 85.83 -27.47 -55.54
N ASP A 774 86.76 -28.08 -54.83
CA ASP A 774 86.46 -29.14 -53.84
C ASP A 774 85.92 -28.57 -52.52
N LEU A 775 86.31 -27.35 -52.15
CA LEU A 775 85.84 -26.69 -50.93
C LEU A 775 84.42 -26.13 -51.06
N TYR A 776 83.97 -25.82 -52.28
CA TYR A 776 82.64 -25.27 -52.55
C TYR A 776 81.54 -26.35 -52.60
N GLN A 777 81.87 -27.60 -52.97
CA GLN A 777 80.91 -28.71 -52.98
C GLN A 777 80.62 -29.25 -51.56
N ALA A 778 81.55 -29.17 -50.62
CA ALA A 778 81.35 -29.62 -49.24
C ALA A 778 80.47 -28.68 -48.39
N ILE A 779 80.39 -27.38 -48.74
CA ILE A 779 79.63 -26.38 -47.98
C ILE A 779 78.16 -26.30 -48.43
N LEU A 780 77.85 -26.73 -49.66
CA LEU A 780 76.49 -26.68 -50.22
C LEU A 780 75.57 -27.83 -49.77
N GLU A 781 76.11 -28.97 -49.35
CA GLU A 781 75.30 -30.09 -48.81
C GLU A 781 74.80 -29.85 -47.37
N ILE A 782 75.49 -29.01 -46.58
CA ILE A 782 75.15 -28.76 -45.17
C ILE A 782 74.01 -27.73 -45.03
N VAL A 783 73.76 -26.90 -46.05
CA VAL A 783 72.81 -25.77 -45.93
C VAL A 783 71.41 -26.09 -46.46
N MET A 784 71.20 -27.16 -47.24
CA MET A 784 69.90 -27.42 -47.91
C MET A 784 69.08 -28.60 -47.37
N SER A 785 69.40 -29.15 -46.20
CA SER A 785 68.74 -30.37 -45.69
C SER A 785 68.27 -30.30 -44.23
N ARG A 786 67.49 -29.28 -43.85
CA ARG A 786 66.37 -29.50 -42.90
C ARG A 786 65.34 -28.38 -42.88
N SER A 787 64.18 -28.76 -43.40
CA SER A 787 62.87 -28.13 -43.45
C SER A 787 62.28 -27.70 -42.09
N GLY A 788 61.31 -26.78 -42.15
CA GLY A 788 60.03 -27.04 -41.45
C GLY A 788 59.39 -25.89 -40.66
N SER A 789 58.44 -25.22 -41.32
CA SER A 789 57.16 -24.66 -40.81
C SER A 789 57.07 -23.85 -39.51
N GLY A 790 56.52 -22.63 -39.68
CA GLY A 790 55.28 -22.22 -39.01
C GLY A 790 55.40 -21.33 -37.76
N SER A 791 55.09 -20.03 -37.90
CA SER A 791 54.68 -19.18 -36.77
C SER A 791 53.95 -17.92 -37.27
N LEU A 792 52.68 -17.77 -36.87
CA LEU A 792 51.93 -16.51 -36.91
C LEU A 792 51.23 -16.30 -35.56
N ARG A 793 51.67 -15.23 -34.89
CA ARG A 793 50.96 -14.29 -33.99
C ARG A 793 50.40 -14.71 -32.61
N LYS A 794 50.84 -13.88 -31.63
CA LYS A 794 50.12 -13.26 -30.49
C LYS A 794 49.78 -14.16 -29.30
N GLU A 795 49.79 -13.72 -28.03
CA GLU A 795 50.24 -12.53 -27.29
C GLU A 795 50.10 -12.91 -25.79
N ALA A 796 50.90 -12.26 -24.93
CA ALA A 796 50.66 -11.99 -23.51
C ALA A 796 50.78 -13.06 -22.37
N LYS A 797 51.71 -12.70 -21.46
CA LYS A 797 51.67 -12.71 -19.98
C LYS A 797 52.21 -13.91 -19.16
N LYS A 798 53.33 -13.58 -18.48
CA LYS A 798 53.81 -13.91 -17.11
C LYS A 798 53.93 -15.38 -16.68
N PRO A 799 55.12 -15.81 -16.21
CA PRO A 799 55.24 -16.99 -15.36
C PRO A 799 55.26 -16.64 -13.86
N SER A 800 54.52 -17.44 -13.11
CA SER A 800 54.58 -17.61 -11.66
C SER A 800 55.76 -18.49 -11.27
N ALA A 801 56.50 -18.09 -10.23
CA ALA A 801 57.48 -18.94 -9.56
C ALA A 801 56.78 -19.82 -8.51
N ARG A 802 57.09 -21.12 -8.50
CA ARG A 802 56.80 -22.00 -7.37
C ARG A 802 57.93 -23.01 -7.16
N LYS A 803 58.42 -23.01 -5.91
CA LYS A 803 58.98 -24.10 -5.11
C LYS A 803 60.35 -24.68 -5.48
N LYS A 804 61.23 -24.72 -4.47
CA LYS A 804 61.41 -25.94 -3.65
C LYS A 804 62.22 -25.70 -2.37
N THR A 805 61.72 -26.28 -1.26
CA THR A 805 62.42 -26.93 -0.11
C THR A 805 63.51 -26.12 0.61
N TYR A 806 63.51 -25.93 1.94
CA TYR A 806 63.02 -26.71 3.08
C TYR A 806 62.28 -25.82 4.09
#